data_AF-A0A6A3N3N6-F1
#
_entry.id   AF-A0A6A3N3N6-F1
#
_cell.length_a   1.000
_cell.length_b   1.000
_cell.length_c   1.000
_cell.angle_alpha   90.00
_cell.angle_beta   90.00
_cell.angle_gamma   90.00
#
_symmetry.space_group_name_H-M   'P 1'
#
loop_
_entity.id
_entity.type
_entity.pdbx_description
1 polymer ?
#
loop_
_entity_poly.entity_id
_entity_poly.type
_entity_poly.pdbx_seq_one_letter_code
_entity_poly.pdbx_strand_id
1 'polypeptide(L)'
;MPGQVFNILRRLAAIAAAIQYVVVSMSATWWALQVLSGAHNPTETLRVFPSSLIEGYLGEGLIRDSPLVRDILGGDTTPRDYALFLESDTKTSTENCSNVPLFNPAIYNYQFLSKGYQGIVDDTEYNISGLANLELVVMVVDCTFRQILVGDPSVVRVFNLVRSRSDPDDLYLVTMSLNVQEYEVREMRKRGPAFVGMLTLVQDMQADDVQQFYMVATTYPYQRVPNFEMYELVGVTNESYLELRSIPRYPLTHPVKRLITARKRGFFDGDDQCNVRVMYSILEGLNAKTALTRWQWIGEAVTVDSWAWVHCIHFFFGLETIYSLVVLFLVTYQKVRTGKIWIGDPFASLSTTSLVFRGILVLISCFLDKFWSVNEYAMSRASMITGSQVVRVHKEIMHADIMVVFLSLVGFLSSVFRERIDPCIAIFLFEFIHNYRLTLLRTSPVVVDKISTYSDTQLNLGIAKVTPVITSMSPMRMWSSFQVPEKDPVFIIASFFPTMYLLVSITAFAILRKIYRRRYPDKVQTRSNRSADNSGNEKTAMTMKGIVTNFEISTGAELQTRFGLISDYNNYVYFKGMKFASPDGVYCSGYVIVNGKYLVSTKHLLSIVLMKLLHARFANVYAYEVDGNSVKETARLVHTNTFLWSDLWRLNVTVLL
;
A
#
# COMPACT_ATOMS: atom_id res chain seq x y z
N MET A 1 -12.90 -22.43 38.35
CA MET A 1 -11.55 -22.28 37.72
C MET A 1 -11.61 -21.86 36.24
N PRO A 2 -12.38 -22.48 35.32
CA PRO A 2 -12.34 -22.10 33.89
C PRO A 2 -12.76 -20.65 33.59
N GLY A 3 -13.74 -20.10 34.32
CA GLY A 3 -14.20 -18.72 34.11
C GLY A 3 -13.21 -17.61 34.52
N GLN A 4 -12.35 -17.86 35.51
CA GLN A 4 -11.31 -16.88 35.90
C GLN A 4 -10.19 -16.82 34.87
N VAL A 5 -9.77 -17.97 34.34
CA VAL A 5 -8.77 -18.05 33.28
C VAL A 5 -9.28 -17.34 32.02
N PHE A 6 -10.53 -17.59 31.63
CA PHE A 6 -11.15 -16.92 30.48
C PHE A 6 -11.20 -15.38 30.64
N ASN A 7 -11.54 -14.88 31.83
CA ASN A 7 -11.57 -13.44 32.09
C ASN A 7 -10.18 -12.78 32.03
N ILE A 8 -9.14 -13.48 32.49
CA ILE A 8 -7.76 -13.00 32.39
C ILE A 8 -7.32 -12.97 30.93
N LEU A 9 -7.57 -14.04 30.17
CA LEU A 9 -7.24 -14.11 28.74
C LEU A 9 -7.91 -12.98 27.96
N ARG A 10 -9.19 -12.71 28.22
CA ARG A 10 -9.92 -11.59 27.60
C ARG A 10 -9.29 -10.23 27.92
N ARG A 11 -8.87 -10.00 29.16
CA ARG A 11 -8.19 -8.76 29.58
C ARG A 11 -6.83 -8.61 28.90
N LEU A 12 -6.07 -9.70 28.78
CA LEU A 12 -4.80 -9.72 28.05
C LEU A 12 -5.01 -9.45 26.55
N ALA A 13 -6.08 -9.97 25.95
CA ALA A 13 -6.43 -9.68 24.56
C ALA A 13 -6.75 -8.19 24.32
N ALA A 14 -7.39 -7.50 25.28
CA ALA A 14 -7.61 -6.06 25.19
C ALA A 14 -6.29 -5.26 25.23
N ILE A 15 -5.33 -5.68 26.07
CA ILE A 15 -3.96 -5.10 26.08
C ILE A 15 -3.26 -5.34 24.74
N ALA A 16 -3.31 -6.56 24.22
CA ALA A 16 -2.73 -6.88 22.92
C ALA A 16 -3.33 -6.02 21.80
N ALA A 17 -4.65 -5.81 21.81
CA ALA A 17 -5.33 -4.95 20.85
C ALA A 17 -4.89 -3.47 20.96
N ALA A 18 -4.69 -2.96 22.17
CA ALA A 18 -4.16 -1.61 22.38
C ALA A 18 -2.70 -1.47 21.90
N ILE A 19 -1.86 -2.49 22.15
CA ILE A 19 -0.49 -2.53 21.63
C ILE A 19 -0.50 -2.57 20.09
N GLN A 20 -1.35 -3.39 19.48
CA GLN A 20 -1.51 -3.43 18.03
C GLN A 20 -1.90 -2.06 17.47
N TYR A 21 -2.85 -1.37 18.11
CA TYR A 21 -3.24 -0.02 17.71
C TYR A 21 -2.06 0.96 17.76
N VAL A 22 -1.24 0.92 18.82
CA VAL A 22 -0.02 1.73 18.94
C VAL A 22 0.98 1.40 17.83
N VAL A 23 1.23 0.12 17.57
CA VAL A 23 2.16 -0.33 16.51
C VAL A 23 1.71 0.20 15.16
N VAL A 24 0.43 0.07 14.81
CA VAL A 24 -0.11 0.57 13.55
C VAL A 24 0.02 2.10 13.44
N SER A 25 -0.35 2.84 14.49
CA SER A 25 -0.24 4.31 14.49
C SER A 25 1.20 4.82 14.40
N MET A 26 2.14 4.19 15.11
CA MET A 26 3.56 4.56 15.06
C MET A 26 4.20 4.18 13.74
N SER A 27 3.81 3.04 13.16
CA SER A 27 4.27 2.62 11.82
C SER A 27 3.79 3.57 10.73
N ALA A 28 2.52 3.99 10.77
CA ALA A 28 1.99 5.00 9.85
C ALA A 28 2.73 6.32 9.95
N THR A 29 3.05 6.77 11.17
CA THR A 29 3.85 7.99 11.40
C THR A 29 5.25 7.85 10.81
N TRP A 30 5.93 6.73 11.07
CA TRP A 30 7.26 6.48 10.54
C TRP A 30 7.27 6.52 9.01
N TRP A 31 6.33 5.83 8.37
CA TRP A 31 6.24 5.81 6.90
C TRP A 31 5.84 7.16 6.31
N ALA A 32 4.96 7.93 6.96
CA ALA A 32 4.66 9.30 6.53
C ALA A 32 5.93 10.17 6.53
N LEU A 33 6.79 10.05 7.56
CA LEU A 33 8.08 10.76 7.61
C LEU A 33 9.06 10.28 6.54
N GLN A 34 9.06 8.99 6.18
CA GLN A 34 9.89 8.46 5.08
C GLN A 34 9.45 8.99 3.71
N VAL A 35 8.15 9.13 3.48
CA VAL A 35 7.62 9.72 2.25
C VAL A 35 8.00 11.20 2.16
N LEU A 36 7.86 11.95 3.26
CA LEU A 36 8.24 13.36 3.32
C LEU A 36 9.73 13.60 3.14
N SER A 37 10.58 12.66 3.58
CA SER A 37 12.03 12.78 3.40
C SER A 37 12.49 12.46 1.98
N GLY A 38 11.59 12.01 1.10
CA GLY A 38 11.93 11.57 -0.25
C GLY A 38 12.82 10.33 -0.25
N ALA A 39 12.65 9.44 0.74
CA ALA A 39 13.48 8.24 0.87
C ALA A 39 13.37 7.37 -0.39
N HIS A 40 14.53 6.94 -0.91
CA HIS A 40 14.57 6.06 -2.08
C HIS A 40 13.95 4.71 -1.76
N ASN A 41 13.11 4.23 -2.69
CA ASN A 41 12.66 2.85 -2.66
C ASN A 41 13.78 1.91 -3.15
N PRO A 42 13.82 0.67 -2.66
CA PRO A 42 14.84 -0.29 -3.11
C PRO A 42 14.68 -0.57 -4.60
N THR A 43 15.81 -0.69 -5.30
CA THR A 43 15.84 -1.17 -6.67
C THR A 43 15.31 -2.60 -6.73
N GLU A 44 14.35 -2.85 -7.61
CA GLU A 44 13.71 -4.17 -7.76
C GLU A 44 13.52 -4.55 -9.22
N THR A 45 13.36 -5.85 -9.49
CA THR A 45 12.97 -6.31 -10.83
C THR A 45 11.49 -6.03 -11.03
N LEU A 46 11.20 -4.94 -11.74
CA LEU A 46 9.83 -4.45 -11.93
C LEU A 46 9.07 -5.27 -12.97
N ARG A 47 9.75 -5.78 -14.01
CA ARG A 47 9.18 -6.68 -15.01
C ARG A 47 10.23 -7.58 -15.66
N VAL A 48 9.77 -8.71 -16.22
CA VAL A 48 10.53 -9.54 -17.16
C VAL A 48 9.64 -9.77 -18.37
N PHE A 49 10.16 -9.56 -19.58
CA PHE A 49 9.45 -9.84 -20.82
C PHE A 49 10.00 -11.14 -21.43
N PRO A 50 9.32 -12.27 -21.20
CA PRO A 50 9.71 -13.55 -21.78
C PRO A 50 9.35 -13.61 -23.27
N SER A 51 10.15 -14.37 -24.02
CA SER A 51 9.85 -14.95 -25.36
C SER A 51 10.20 -16.43 -25.25
N SER A 52 9.19 -17.30 -25.25
CA SER A 52 9.36 -18.71 -24.86
C SER A 52 9.54 -19.66 -26.04
N LEU A 53 9.08 -19.31 -27.24
CA LEU A 53 9.15 -20.23 -28.39
C LEU A 53 10.52 -20.16 -29.05
N ILE A 54 11.09 -18.96 -29.16
CA ILE A 54 12.31 -18.74 -29.94
C ILE A 54 13.45 -19.70 -29.55
N GLU A 55 13.58 -20.03 -28.26
CA GLU A 55 14.60 -20.96 -27.77
C GLU A 55 14.50 -22.34 -28.42
N GLY A 56 13.30 -22.93 -28.44
CA GLY A 56 13.09 -24.26 -29.01
C GLY A 56 13.33 -24.29 -30.52
N TYR A 57 13.00 -23.19 -31.22
CA TYR A 57 13.27 -23.06 -32.65
C TYR A 57 14.75 -22.87 -32.96
N LEU A 58 15.56 -22.36 -32.02
CA LEU A 58 17.00 -22.19 -32.22
C LEU A 58 17.81 -23.42 -31.79
N GLY A 59 17.25 -24.27 -30.92
CA GLY A 59 17.94 -25.45 -30.40
C GLY A 59 19.07 -25.08 -29.44
N GLU A 60 20.03 -26.00 -29.30
CA GLU A 60 21.08 -25.95 -28.27
C GLU A 60 22.49 -25.78 -28.86
N GLY A 61 22.63 -25.33 -30.11
CA GLY A 61 23.94 -25.23 -30.78
C GLY A 61 24.01 -24.09 -31.80
N LEU A 62 24.77 -24.30 -32.87
CA LEU A 62 24.93 -23.33 -33.96
C LEU A 62 23.58 -22.99 -34.60
N ILE A 63 23.36 -21.70 -34.89
CA ILE A 63 22.12 -21.21 -35.51
C ILE A 63 21.85 -21.90 -36.86
N ARG A 64 22.90 -22.26 -37.61
CA ARG A 64 22.80 -23.02 -38.86
C ARG A 64 22.09 -24.37 -38.71
N ASP A 65 22.31 -25.04 -37.59
CA ASP A 65 21.79 -26.38 -37.34
C ASP A 65 20.48 -26.36 -36.54
N SER A 66 19.93 -25.16 -36.29
CA SER A 66 18.68 -24.98 -35.58
C SER A 66 17.47 -25.57 -36.32
N PRO A 67 16.43 -26.02 -35.59
CA PRO A 67 15.14 -26.41 -36.18
C PRO A 67 14.52 -25.31 -37.06
N LEU A 68 14.72 -24.04 -36.71
CA LEU A 68 14.28 -22.90 -37.52
C LEU A 68 14.86 -22.94 -38.93
N VAL A 69 16.17 -23.21 -39.06
CA VAL A 69 16.84 -23.25 -40.37
C VAL A 69 16.58 -24.57 -41.08
N ARG A 70 16.73 -25.70 -40.38
CA ARG A 70 16.67 -27.04 -40.99
C ARG A 70 15.24 -27.49 -41.28
N ASP A 71 14.34 -27.35 -40.32
CA ASP A 71 13.00 -27.93 -40.41
C ASP A 71 11.99 -26.93 -40.95
N ILE A 72 12.02 -25.68 -40.48
CA ILE A 72 11.04 -24.66 -40.87
C ILE A 72 11.38 -24.02 -42.22
N LEU A 73 12.64 -23.66 -42.44
CA LEU A 73 13.10 -23.09 -43.72
C LEU A 73 13.58 -24.15 -44.73
N GLY A 74 13.60 -25.43 -44.34
CA GLY A 74 14.05 -26.53 -45.22
C GLY A 74 15.53 -26.42 -45.63
N GLY A 75 16.35 -25.73 -44.84
CA GLY A 75 17.76 -25.43 -45.16
C GLY A 75 17.96 -24.32 -46.19
N ASP A 76 16.90 -23.66 -46.69
CA ASP A 76 17.03 -22.54 -47.63
C ASP A 76 17.17 -21.21 -46.89
N THR A 77 18.34 -20.59 -47.03
CA THR A 77 18.69 -19.31 -46.42
C THR A 77 18.53 -18.12 -47.37
N THR A 78 17.84 -18.29 -48.50
CA THR A 78 17.59 -17.19 -49.44
C THR A 78 16.68 -16.13 -48.81
N PRO A 79 16.98 -14.82 -48.93
CA PRO A 79 16.18 -13.73 -48.37
C PRO A 79 14.69 -13.83 -48.68
N ARG A 80 13.86 -13.52 -47.69
CA ARG A 80 12.40 -13.56 -47.73
C ARG A 80 11.79 -12.17 -47.62
N ASP A 81 10.63 -11.99 -48.22
CA ASP A 81 9.83 -10.76 -48.22
C ASP A 81 8.65 -10.80 -47.23
N TYR A 82 8.67 -11.75 -46.30
CA TYR A 82 7.67 -11.91 -45.24
C TYR A 82 8.31 -12.05 -43.86
N ALA A 83 7.50 -11.84 -42.82
CA ALA A 83 7.88 -12.14 -41.43
C ALA A 83 7.29 -13.50 -41.03
N LEU A 84 8.07 -14.30 -40.32
CA LEU A 84 7.67 -15.59 -39.77
C LEU A 84 7.22 -15.41 -38.32
N PHE A 85 6.01 -15.85 -38.02
CA PHE A 85 5.39 -15.78 -36.70
C PHE A 85 5.40 -17.15 -36.05
N LEU A 86 6.05 -17.29 -34.89
CA LEU A 86 6.07 -18.52 -34.10
C LEU A 86 4.81 -18.55 -33.23
N GLU A 87 3.84 -19.40 -33.53
CA GLU A 87 2.57 -19.45 -32.79
C GLU A 87 2.56 -20.51 -31.67
N SER A 88 3.30 -21.59 -31.85
CA SER A 88 3.52 -22.66 -30.85
C SER A 88 4.81 -23.40 -31.19
N ASP A 89 5.17 -24.43 -30.42
CA ASP A 89 6.41 -25.20 -30.62
C ASP A 89 6.52 -25.86 -32.02
N THR A 90 5.38 -26.07 -32.71
CA THR A 90 5.35 -26.75 -34.02
C THR A 90 4.57 -26.00 -35.09
N LYS A 91 3.98 -24.84 -34.77
CA LYS A 91 3.12 -24.08 -35.69
C LYS A 91 3.71 -22.70 -35.93
N THR A 92 3.91 -22.39 -37.20
CA THR A 92 4.31 -21.06 -37.67
C THR A 92 3.27 -20.47 -38.61
N SER A 93 3.31 -19.15 -38.78
CA SER A 93 2.45 -18.39 -39.69
C SER A 93 3.29 -17.34 -40.41
N THR A 94 2.88 -16.91 -41.60
CA THR A 94 3.51 -15.80 -42.35
C THR A 94 2.66 -14.53 -42.37
N GLU A 95 1.47 -14.58 -41.74
CA GLU A 95 0.51 -13.48 -41.77
C GLU A 95 0.45 -12.72 -40.45
N ASN A 96 0.29 -13.42 -39.33
CA ASN A 96 0.13 -12.82 -38.00
C ASN A 96 0.27 -13.87 -36.88
N CYS A 97 0.18 -13.41 -35.63
CA CYS A 97 -0.04 -14.24 -34.46
C CYS A 97 -1.53 -14.52 -34.25
N SER A 98 -2.07 -15.56 -34.89
CA SER A 98 -3.53 -15.72 -35.02
C SER A 98 -4.28 -15.97 -33.70
N ASN A 99 -3.61 -16.50 -32.68
CA ASN A 99 -4.18 -16.73 -31.34
C ASN A 99 -3.99 -15.57 -30.35
N VAL A 100 -3.48 -14.41 -30.78
CA VAL A 100 -3.17 -13.28 -29.90
C VAL A 100 -4.15 -12.11 -30.14
N PRO A 101 -5.16 -11.90 -29.27
CA PRO A 101 -6.23 -10.93 -29.52
C PRO A 101 -5.78 -9.48 -29.65
N LEU A 102 -4.69 -9.11 -28.96
CA LEU A 102 -4.15 -7.75 -28.93
C LEU A 102 -2.95 -7.57 -29.89
N PHE A 103 -2.77 -8.50 -30.84
CA PHE A 103 -1.73 -8.40 -31.85
C PHE A 103 -1.87 -7.12 -32.67
N ASN A 104 -0.77 -6.38 -32.82
CA ASN A 104 -0.73 -5.15 -33.60
C ASN A 104 0.00 -5.37 -34.94
N PRO A 105 -0.74 -5.57 -36.05
CA PRO A 105 -0.14 -5.80 -37.36
C PRO A 105 0.61 -4.58 -37.90
N ALA A 106 0.34 -3.36 -37.39
CA ALA A 106 1.06 -2.17 -37.81
C ALA A 106 2.50 -2.13 -37.27
N ILE A 107 2.75 -2.75 -36.11
CA ILE A 107 4.10 -2.88 -35.52
C ILE A 107 4.77 -4.15 -36.04
N TYR A 108 4.07 -5.28 -36.02
CA TYR A 108 4.63 -6.59 -36.38
C TYR A 108 4.27 -6.95 -37.82
N ASN A 109 4.90 -6.27 -38.79
CA ASN A 109 4.83 -6.63 -40.21
C ASN A 109 6.21 -6.51 -40.86
N TYR A 110 6.39 -7.24 -41.96
CA TYR A 110 7.64 -7.25 -42.71
C TYR A 110 8.08 -5.86 -43.13
N GLN A 111 7.19 -5.01 -43.65
CA GLN A 111 7.57 -3.71 -44.20
C GLN A 111 8.14 -2.75 -43.15
N PHE A 112 7.54 -2.71 -41.96
CA PHE A 112 8.02 -1.87 -40.86
C PHE A 112 9.31 -2.43 -40.26
N LEU A 113 9.34 -3.72 -39.96
CA LEU A 113 10.46 -4.36 -39.30
C LEU A 113 11.72 -4.41 -40.19
N SER A 114 11.58 -4.71 -41.50
CA SER A 114 12.70 -4.74 -42.47
C SER A 114 13.35 -3.37 -42.62
N LYS A 115 12.53 -2.32 -42.75
CA LYS A 115 13.02 -0.94 -42.82
C LYS A 115 13.71 -0.52 -41.53
N GLY A 116 13.20 -0.96 -40.38
CA GLY A 116 13.84 -0.76 -39.09
C GLY A 116 15.22 -1.43 -39.02
N TYR A 117 15.30 -2.72 -39.40
CA TYR A 117 16.56 -3.46 -39.44
C TYR A 117 17.57 -2.82 -40.39
N GLN A 118 17.16 -2.49 -41.62
CA GLN A 118 18.05 -1.86 -42.60
C GLN A 118 18.58 -0.51 -42.10
N GLY A 119 17.70 0.35 -41.55
CA GLY A 119 18.12 1.63 -40.99
C GLY A 119 19.12 1.47 -39.85
N ILE A 120 18.96 0.46 -38.99
CA ILE A 120 19.93 0.14 -37.95
C ILE A 120 21.27 -0.28 -38.54
N VAL A 121 21.29 -1.17 -39.54
CA VAL A 121 22.54 -1.60 -40.19
C VAL A 121 23.26 -0.40 -40.80
N ASP A 122 22.56 0.40 -41.59
CA ASP A 122 23.12 1.59 -42.28
C ASP A 122 23.65 2.64 -41.30
N ASP A 123 22.93 2.83 -40.19
CA ASP A 123 23.30 3.83 -39.19
C ASP A 123 24.39 3.33 -38.23
N THR A 124 24.56 2.02 -38.02
CA THR A 124 25.50 1.47 -37.02
C THR A 124 26.75 0.81 -37.61
N GLU A 125 26.85 0.69 -38.94
CA GLU A 125 27.98 0.07 -39.66
C GLU A 125 29.36 0.66 -39.28
N TYR A 126 29.42 1.94 -38.89
CA TYR A 126 30.67 2.61 -38.52
C TYR A 126 31.28 2.08 -37.23
N ASN A 127 30.49 1.38 -36.42
CA ASN A 127 30.93 0.78 -35.16
C ASN A 127 30.86 -0.75 -35.23
N ILE A 128 29.73 -1.30 -35.70
CA ILE A 128 29.52 -2.75 -35.85
C ILE A 128 29.76 -3.15 -37.30
N SER A 129 31.02 -3.07 -37.75
CA SER A 129 31.41 -3.36 -39.15
C SER A 129 30.97 -4.75 -39.64
N GLY A 130 30.84 -5.72 -38.73
CA GLY A 130 30.35 -7.06 -39.05
C GLY A 130 28.91 -7.10 -39.57
N LEU A 131 28.02 -6.20 -39.13
CA LEU A 131 26.61 -6.20 -39.56
C LEU A 131 26.44 -5.86 -41.05
N ALA A 132 27.33 -5.03 -41.62
CA ALA A 132 27.27 -4.65 -43.03
C ALA A 132 27.52 -5.86 -43.97
N ASN A 133 28.28 -6.85 -43.49
CA ASN A 133 28.57 -8.08 -44.23
C ASN A 133 27.44 -9.12 -44.12
N LEU A 134 26.41 -8.87 -43.30
CA LEU A 134 25.28 -9.76 -43.11
C LEU A 134 24.12 -9.33 -44.01
N GLU A 135 23.38 -10.31 -44.53
CA GLU A 135 22.13 -10.10 -45.24
C GLU A 135 20.96 -10.77 -44.52
N LEU A 136 19.82 -10.08 -44.49
CA LEU A 136 18.62 -10.54 -43.82
C LEU A 136 18.00 -11.72 -44.59
N VAL A 137 17.90 -12.87 -43.91
CA VAL A 137 17.24 -14.06 -44.44
C VAL A 137 15.74 -13.98 -44.18
N VAL A 138 15.34 -13.90 -42.91
CA VAL A 138 13.93 -13.80 -42.51
C VAL A 138 13.82 -13.13 -41.15
N MET A 139 12.73 -12.37 -40.96
CA MET A 139 12.39 -11.82 -39.66
C MET A 139 11.46 -12.78 -38.92
N VAL A 140 11.78 -13.03 -37.66
CA VAL A 140 11.07 -13.98 -36.81
C VAL A 140 10.47 -13.24 -35.61
N VAL A 141 9.17 -13.42 -35.43
CA VAL A 141 8.38 -12.85 -34.35
C VAL A 141 7.91 -13.98 -33.45
N ASP A 142 8.34 -13.98 -32.20
CA ASP A 142 7.83 -14.91 -31.20
C ASP A 142 6.48 -14.40 -30.66
N CYS A 143 5.39 -15.08 -31.00
CA CYS A 143 4.04 -14.67 -30.58
C CYS A 143 3.80 -14.80 -29.08
N THR A 144 4.67 -15.49 -28.35
CA THR A 144 4.63 -15.56 -26.88
C THR A 144 5.30 -14.37 -26.20
N PHE A 145 5.94 -13.47 -26.97
CA PHE A 145 6.54 -12.27 -26.41
C PHE A 145 5.49 -11.48 -25.63
N ARG A 146 5.73 -11.28 -24.33
CA ARG A 146 4.73 -10.75 -23.40
C ARG A 146 4.06 -9.45 -23.87
N GLN A 147 4.79 -8.59 -24.58
CA GLN A 147 4.26 -7.31 -25.04
C GLN A 147 3.33 -7.39 -26.24
N ILE A 148 3.41 -8.47 -27.03
CA ILE A 148 2.41 -8.78 -28.04
C ILE A 148 1.11 -9.22 -27.35
N LEU A 149 1.21 -10.08 -26.33
CA LEU A 149 0.06 -10.60 -25.60
C LEU A 149 -0.76 -9.51 -24.89
N VAL A 150 -0.11 -8.47 -24.37
CA VAL A 150 -0.79 -7.35 -23.71
C VAL A 150 -1.02 -6.14 -24.62
N GLY A 151 -0.63 -6.22 -25.90
CA GLY A 151 -0.79 -5.15 -26.87
C GLY A 151 -0.05 -3.86 -26.54
N ASP A 152 1.15 -3.93 -25.94
CA ASP A 152 1.92 -2.75 -25.56
C ASP A 152 2.55 -2.09 -26.81
N PRO A 153 2.14 -0.87 -27.20
CA PRO A 153 2.64 -0.21 -28.42
C PRO A 153 4.02 0.44 -28.24
N SER A 154 4.61 0.40 -27.04
CA SER A 154 5.86 1.08 -26.72
C SER A 154 7.10 0.20 -26.78
N VAL A 155 6.92 -1.11 -26.99
CA VAL A 155 8.00 -2.10 -26.99
C VAL A 155 7.83 -3.07 -28.15
N VAL A 156 8.90 -3.33 -28.88
CA VAL A 156 8.95 -4.35 -29.93
C VAL A 156 10.19 -5.20 -29.73
N ARG A 157 10.05 -6.50 -29.99
CA ARG A 157 11.18 -7.43 -30.01
C ARG A 157 11.04 -8.31 -31.25
N VAL A 158 12.10 -8.38 -32.04
CA VAL A 158 12.16 -9.19 -33.27
C VAL A 158 13.52 -9.89 -33.37
N PHE A 159 13.50 -11.10 -33.91
CA PHE A 159 14.67 -11.94 -34.11
C PHE A 159 14.96 -12.02 -35.60
N ASN A 160 16.05 -11.42 -36.06
CA ASN A 160 16.41 -11.38 -37.47
C ASN A 160 17.39 -12.52 -37.73
N LEU A 161 16.99 -13.52 -38.53
CA LEU A 161 17.93 -14.50 -39.04
C LEU A 161 18.71 -13.88 -40.19
N VAL A 162 20.02 -13.88 -40.09
CA VAL A 162 20.91 -13.24 -41.07
C VAL A 162 22.04 -14.19 -41.43
N ARG A 163 22.54 -14.09 -42.67
CA ARG A 163 23.69 -14.87 -43.14
C ARG A 163 24.80 -13.97 -43.64
N SER A 164 26.03 -14.45 -43.63
CA SER A 164 27.14 -13.76 -44.28
C SER A 164 26.92 -13.70 -45.80
N ARG A 165 27.20 -12.53 -46.39
CA ARG A 165 27.17 -12.33 -47.84
C ARG A 165 28.27 -13.12 -48.56
N SER A 166 29.38 -13.42 -47.86
CA SER A 166 30.50 -14.18 -48.41
C SER A 166 30.36 -15.69 -48.20
N ASP A 167 29.69 -16.10 -47.12
CA ASP A 167 29.47 -17.50 -46.77
C ASP A 167 28.01 -17.73 -46.33
N PRO A 168 27.14 -18.26 -47.21
CA PRO A 168 25.74 -18.52 -46.88
C PRO A 168 25.50 -19.53 -45.76
N ASP A 169 26.53 -20.29 -45.37
CA ASP A 169 26.48 -21.23 -44.24
C ASP A 169 26.76 -20.56 -42.89
N ASP A 170 27.36 -19.37 -42.88
CA ASP A 170 27.64 -18.60 -41.67
C ASP A 170 26.42 -17.77 -41.27
N LEU A 171 25.64 -18.31 -40.32
CA LEU A 171 24.35 -17.77 -39.88
C LEU A 171 24.42 -17.21 -38.47
N TYR A 172 23.74 -16.08 -38.29
CA TYR A 172 23.59 -15.42 -37.01
C TYR A 172 22.12 -15.09 -36.76
N LEU A 173 21.77 -14.96 -35.49
CA LEU A 173 20.54 -14.35 -35.06
C LEU A 173 20.83 -12.97 -34.47
N VAL A 174 20.32 -11.92 -35.12
CA VAL A 174 20.38 -10.54 -34.64
C VAL A 174 19.06 -10.20 -33.98
N THR A 175 19.05 -10.14 -32.65
CA THR A 175 17.86 -9.70 -31.90
C THR A 175 17.84 -8.19 -31.80
N MET A 176 16.70 -7.60 -32.20
CA MET A 176 16.41 -6.19 -32.00
C MET A 176 15.36 -6.06 -30.90
N SER A 177 15.78 -5.56 -29.73
CA SER A 177 14.88 -5.21 -28.63
C SER A 177 14.76 -3.70 -28.58
N LEU A 178 13.64 -3.15 -29.05
CA LEU A 178 13.44 -1.71 -29.19
C LEU A 178 12.29 -1.22 -28.31
N ASN A 179 12.44 -0.05 -27.71
CA ASN A 179 11.37 0.58 -26.96
C ASN A 179 11.42 2.11 -27.00
N VAL A 180 10.27 2.73 -26.82
CA VAL A 180 10.14 4.19 -26.79
C VAL A 180 10.26 4.66 -25.33
N GLN A 181 11.27 5.48 -25.06
CA GLN A 181 11.60 5.99 -23.72
C GLN A 181 11.62 7.51 -23.68
N GLU A 182 11.56 8.08 -22.47
CA GLU A 182 11.95 9.47 -22.28
C GLU A 182 13.46 9.58 -22.32
N TYR A 183 13.97 10.63 -22.96
CA TYR A 183 15.38 10.99 -22.89
C TYR A 183 15.57 12.45 -22.49
N GLU A 184 16.73 12.73 -21.92
CA GLU A 184 17.24 14.06 -21.69
C GLU A 184 18.74 14.13 -22.02
N VAL A 185 19.16 15.24 -22.63
CA VAL A 185 20.57 15.64 -22.75
C VAL A 185 20.71 17.00 -22.07
N ARG A 186 21.11 16.96 -20.80
CA ARG A 186 21.13 18.13 -19.89
C ARG A 186 22.02 19.25 -20.42
N GLU A 187 23.19 18.91 -20.94
CA GLU A 187 24.17 19.86 -21.51
C GLU A 187 23.60 20.68 -22.68
N MET A 188 22.67 20.09 -23.44
CA MET A 188 22.03 20.73 -24.60
C MET A 188 20.60 21.21 -24.32
N ARG A 189 20.10 21.03 -23.09
CA ARG A 189 18.68 21.29 -22.72
C ARG A 189 17.68 20.63 -23.67
N LYS A 190 18.01 19.43 -24.17
CA LYS A 190 17.14 18.64 -25.06
C LYS A 190 16.44 17.56 -24.28
N ARG A 191 15.13 17.37 -24.51
CA ARG A 191 14.34 16.29 -23.92
C ARG A 191 13.23 15.88 -24.88
N GLY A 192 12.76 14.64 -24.76
CA GLY A 192 11.65 14.15 -25.55
C GLY A 192 11.53 12.63 -25.55
N PRO A 193 10.73 12.06 -26.45
CA PRO A 193 10.77 10.64 -26.74
C PRO A 193 12.05 10.27 -27.51
N ALA A 194 12.64 9.14 -27.18
CA ALA A 194 13.67 8.49 -27.98
C ALA A 194 13.29 7.04 -28.24
N PHE A 195 13.76 6.52 -29.36
CA PHE A 195 13.71 5.09 -29.62
C PHE A 195 15.02 4.47 -29.16
N VAL A 196 14.97 3.70 -28.08
CA VAL A 196 16.13 3.05 -27.48
C VAL A 196 16.12 1.61 -27.95
N GLY A 197 17.23 1.18 -28.53
CA GLY A 197 17.43 -0.15 -29.08
C GLY A 197 18.58 -0.87 -28.40
N MET A 198 18.39 -2.18 -28.27
CA MET A 198 19.39 -3.13 -27.79
C MET A 198 19.55 -4.19 -28.88
N LEU A 199 20.74 -4.27 -29.45
CA LEU A 199 21.12 -5.32 -30.40
C LEU A 199 21.81 -6.46 -29.67
N THR A 200 21.54 -7.69 -30.06
CA THR A 200 22.24 -8.87 -29.56
C THR A 200 22.52 -9.80 -30.72
N LEU A 201 23.79 -10.18 -30.88
CA LEU A 201 24.26 -11.06 -31.94
C LEU A 201 24.57 -12.45 -31.36
N VAL A 202 23.93 -13.48 -31.90
CA VAL A 202 24.11 -14.87 -31.46
C VAL A 202 24.43 -15.75 -32.66
N GLN A 203 25.54 -16.49 -32.60
CA GLN A 203 25.92 -17.50 -33.61
C GLN A 203 25.76 -18.93 -33.08
N ASP A 204 25.89 -19.09 -31.76
CA ASP A 204 25.80 -20.37 -31.05
C ASP A 204 24.97 -20.17 -29.77
N MET A 205 23.98 -21.03 -29.56
CA MET A 205 23.14 -21.05 -28.36
C MET A 205 23.89 -21.50 -27.11
N GLN A 206 25.07 -22.12 -27.25
CA GLN A 206 25.96 -22.51 -26.16
C GLN A 206 26.87 -21.39 -25.68
N ALA A 207 26.85 -20.22 -26.33
CA ALA A 207 27.72 -19.10 -25.95
C ALA A 207 27.37 -18.56 -24.55
N ASP A 208 28.38 -18.55 -23.67
CA ASP A 208 28.27 -18.02 -22.31
C ASP A 208 28.19 -16.49 -22.27
N ASP A 209 28.71 -15.82 -23.31
CA ASP A 209 28.66 -14.38 -23.49
C ASP A 209 28.34 -14.04 -24.94
N VAL A 210 27.51 -13.03 -25.15
CA VAL A 210 27.07 -12.60 -26.49
C VAL A 210 27.31 -11.11 -26.68
N GLN A 211 27.61 -10.73 -27.91
CA GLN A 211 27.85 -9.32 -28.22
C GLN A 211 26.52 -8.55 -28.16
N GLN A 212 26.51 -7.48 -27.38
CA GLN A 212 25.35 -6.61 -27.25
C GLN A 212 25.71 -5.13 -27.39
N PHE A 213 24.80 -4.35 -27.96
CA PHE A 213 25.04 -2.94 -28.25
C PHE A 213 23.82 -2.08 -27.91
N TYR A 214 24.05 -0.88 -27.36
CA TYR A 214 23.02 0.14 -27.25
C TYR A 214 23.03 1.06 -28.47
N MET A 215 21.83 1.39 -28.93
CA MET A 215 21.61 2.39 -29.95
C MET A 215 20.41 3.25 -29.59
N VAL A 216 20.46 4.55 -29.90
CA VAL A 216 19.38 5.48 -29.56
C VAL A 216 19.10 6.40 -30.73
N ALA A 217 17.83 6.51 -31.10
CA ALA A 217 17.33 7.50 -32.05
C ALA A 217 16.50 8.57 -31.33
N THR A 218 17.11 9.74 -31.13
CA THR A 218 16.45 10.89 -30.47
C THR A 218 15.49 11.65 -31.39
N THR A 219 15.41 11.29 -32.67
CA THR A 219 14.52 11.89 -33.68
C THR A 219 13.15 11.25 -33.74
N TYR A 220 12.94 10.13 -33.04
CA TYR A 220 11.69 9.39 -32.98
C TYR A 220 10.60 10.16 -32.20
N PRO A 221 9.30 10.15 -32.58
CA PRO A 221 8.67 9.48 -33.73
C PRO A 221 8.56 10.37 -34.98
N TYR A 222 9.36 11.42 -35.10
CA TYR A 222 9.18 12.46 -36.13
C TYR A 222 9.81 12.12 -37.49
N GLN A 223 10.32 10.91 -37.65
CA GLN A 223 10.93 10.38 -38.88
C GLN A 223 10.41 8.96 -39.15
N ARG A 224 10.26 8.61 -40.43
CA ARG A 224 9.79 7.26 -40.85
C ARG A 224 10.83 6.17 -40.61
N VAL A 225 12.10 6.51 -40.83
CA VAL A 225 13.25 5.66 -40.49
C VAL A 225 13.99 6.40 -39.37
N PRO A 226 14.02 5.86 -38.14
CA PRO A 226 14.73 6.48 -37.04
C PRO A 226 16.23 6.53 -37.35
N ASN A 227 16.89 7.64 -37.03
CA ASN A 227 18.34 7.77 -37.16
C ASN A 227 19.02 7.31 -35.87
N PHE A 228 19.65 6.14 -35.90
CA PHE A 228 20.27 5.54 -34.73
C PHE A 228 21.72 6.01 -34.53
N GLU A 229 22.04 6.44 -33.32
CA GLU A 229 23.43 6.64 -32.89
C GLU A 229 23.83 5.51 -31.92
N MET A 230 25.08 5.08 -31.95
CA MET A 230 25.61 4.06 -31.05
C MET A 230 25.93 4.66 -29.69
N TYR A 231 25.73 3.88 -28.62
CA TYR A 231 25.99 4.33 -27.26
C TYR A 231 26.71 3.26 -26.45
N GLU A 232 27.51 3.72 -25.49
CA GLU A 232 28.12 2.92 -24.44
C GLU A 232 27.40 3.20 -23.11
N LEU A 233 27.28 2.16 -22.28
CA LEU A 233 26.77 2.30 -20.93
C LEU A 233 27.80 3.03 -20.06
N VAL A 234 27.38 4.13 -19.43
CA VAL A 234 28.18 4.82 -18.41
C VAL A 234 27.82 4.32 -17.02
N GLY A 235 26.53 4.14 -16.75
CA GLY A 235 26.01 3.66 -15.48
C GLY A 235 24.53 3.98 -15.30
N VAL A 236 24.09 3.94 -14.05
CA VAL A 236 22.72 4.28 -13.63
C VAL A 236 22.79 5.45 -12.66
N THR A 237 21.96 6.46 -12.87
CA THR A 237 21.90 7.65 -11.99
C THR A 237 21.17 7.34 -10.68
N ASN A 238 21.32 8.21 -9.67
CA ASN A 238 20.59 8.09 -8.39
C ASN A 238 19.06 8.11 -8.54
N GLU A 239 18.55 8.62 -9.66
CA GLU A 239 17.11 8.69 -9.97
C GLU A 239 16.66 7.50 -10.84
N SER A 240 17.46 6.43 -10.92
CA SER A 240 17.21 5.24 -11.74
C SER A 240 17.10 5.49 -13.25
N TYR A 241 17.82 6.48 -13.80
CA TYR A 241 17.96 6.61 -15.25
C TYR A 241 19.19 5.87 -15.76
N LEU A 242 19.09 5.32 -16.97
CA LEU A 242 20.22 4.78 -17.71
C LEU A 242 21.04 5.93 -18.29
N GLU A 243 22.32 6.06 -17.91
CA GLU A 243 23.25 7.03 -18.50
C GLU A 243 24.04 6.38 -19.64
N LEU A 244 23.91 6.95 -20.82
CA LEU A 244 24.50 6.48 -22.07
C LEU A 244 25.41 7.56 -22.66
N ARG A 245 26.58 7.14 -23.17
CA ARG A 245 27.54 8.00 -23.87
C ARG A 245 27.56 7.68 -25.36
N SER A 246 27.28 8.68 -26.21
CA SER A 246 27.23 8.46 -27.67
C SER A 246 28.61 8.17 -28.25
N ILE A 247 28.68 7.28 -29.24
CA ILE A 247 29.84 7.06 -30.09
C ILE A 247 29.60 7.79 -31.42
N PRO A 248 30.21 8.96 -31.67
CA PRO A 248 29.93 9.73 -32.89
C PRO A 248 30.52 9.06 -34.15
N ARG A 249 29.74 9.01 -35.24
CA ARG A 249 30.21 8.59 -36.57
C ARG A 249 31.41 9.41 -37.07
N TYR A 250 31.43 10.70 -36.74
CA TYR A 250 32.50 11.64 -37.08
C TYR A 250 33.04 12.30 -35.81
N PRO A 251 33.99 11.67 -35.09
CA PRO A 251 34.48 12.18 -33.80
C PRO A 251 35.12 13.57 -33.86
N LEU A 252 35.58 13.99 -35.04
CA LEU A 252 36.22 15.30 -35.24
C LEU A 252 35.22 16.45 -35.40
N THR A 253 33.96 16.17 -35.73
CA THR A 253 32.95 17.20 -36.03
C THR A 253 31.72 17.09 -35.14
N HIS A 254 31.39 15.89 -34.64
CA HIS A 254 30.23 15.66 -33.79
C HIS A 254 30.67 15.50 -32.32
N PRO A 255 30.10 16.27 -31.38
CA PRO A 255 30.45 16.14 -29.97
C PRO A 255 29.90 14.84 -29.39
N VAL A 256 30.63 14.29 -28.43
CA VAL A 256 30.14 13.19 -27.58
C VAL A 256 29.00 13.72 -26.70
N LYS A 257 27.85 13.06 -26.74
CA LYS A 257 26.65 13.40 -25.98
C LYS A 257 26.50 12.45 -24.80
N ARG A 258 26.14 13.00 -23.64
CA ARG A 258 25.65 12.24 -22.48
C ARG A 258 24.14 12.30 -22.45
N LEU A 259 23.51 11.16 -22.69
CA LEU A 259 22.06 11.01 -22.71
C LEU A 259 21.63 10.19 -21.51
N ILE A 260 20.63 10.67 -20.79
CA ILE A 260 19.93 9.88 -19.77
C ILE A 260 18.58 9.45 -20.32
N THR A 261 18.19 8.20 -20.08
CA THR A 261 16.91 7.67 -20.55
C THR A 261 16.32 6.67 -19.58
N ALA A 262 14.99 6.64 -19.51
CA ALA A 262 14.27 5.64 -18.75
C ALA A 262 12.85 5.47 -19.30
N ARG A 263 12.30 4.29 -19.03
CA ARG A 263 10.88 4.02 -19.18
C ARG A 263 10.16 4.39 -17.88
N LYS A 264 9.35 5.44 -17.91
CA LYS A 264 8.50 5.84 -16.78
C LYS A 264 7.10 5.26 -16.90
N ARG A 265 6.55 4.75 -15.81
CA ARG A 265 5.17 4.24 -15.75
C ARG A 265 4.53 4.50 -14.41
N GLY A 266 3.33 5.06 -14.41
CA GLY A 266 2.61 5.38 -13.18
C GLY A 266 1.83 6.66 -13.39
N PHE A 267 1.57 7.36 -12.30
CA PHE A 267 0.67 8.50 -12.32
C PHE A 267 1.10 9.59 -11.33
N PHE A 268 0.70 10.82 -11.59
CA PHE A 268 1.04 11.99 -10.77
C PHE A 268 -0.15 12.95 -10.65
N ASP A 269 -0.15 13.78 -9.61
CA ASP A 269 -1.14 14.84 -9.39
C ASP A 269 -0.43 16.18 -9.19
N GLY A 270 -0.23 16.92 -10.29
CA GLY A 270 0.55 18.15 -10.30
C GLY A 270 2.02 17.89 -9.95
N ASP A 271 2.63 18.86 -9.28
CA ASP A 271 4.02 18.76 -8.81
C ASP A 271 4.12 18.25 -7.35
N ASP A 272 2.98 18.11 -6.68
CA ASP A 272 2.92 17.82 -5.23
C ASP A 272 3.04 16.31 -4.94
N GLN A 273 2.54 15.46 -5.85
CA GLN A 273 2.30 14.04 -5.59
C GLN A 273 2.56 13.17 -6.82
N CYS A 274 3.26 12.05 -6.65
CA CYS A 274 3.47 11.08 -7.73
C CYS A 274 3.73 9.65 -7.23
N ASN A 275 3.37 8.68 -8.07
CA ASN A 275 3.74 7.29 -7.94
C ASN A 275 4.17 6.79 -9.31
N VAL A 276 5.45 6.94 -9.61
CA VAL A 276 6.03 6.67 -10.93
C VAL A 276 7.17 5.69 -10.82
N ARG A 277 7.09 4.60 -11.56
CA ARG A 277 8.17 3.63 -11.68
C ARG A 277 9.09 4.06 -12.81
N VAL A 278 10.36 4.20 -12.49
CA VAL A 278 11.42 4.51 -13.45
C VAL A 278 12.17 3.21 -13.70
N MET A 279 12.16 2.74 -14.95
CA MET A 279 12.69 1.43 -15.34
C MET A 279 13.71 1.55 -16.46
N TYR A 280 14.73 0.69 -16.41
CA TYR A 280 15.75 0.52 -17.44
C TYR A 280 16.09 -0.97 -17.62
N SER A 281 16.86 -1.28 -18.66
CA SER A 281 17.38 -2.62 -18.95
C SER A 281 18.87 -2.52 -19.21
N ILE A 282 19.65 -3.45 -18.64
CA ILE A 282 21.12 -3.51 -18.76
C ILE A 282 21.53 -4.56 -19.81
N LEU A 283 22.65 -4.34 -20.50
CA LEU A 283 23.38 -5.30 -21.35
C LEU A 283 24.61 -5.83 -20.59
N GLU A 284 24.44 -6.83 -19.71
CA GLU A 284 25.59 -7.39 -18.97
C GLU A 284 25.57 -8.92 -18.95
N GLY A 285 26.57 -9.53 -19.61
CA GLY A 285 27.06 -10.89 -19.37
C GLY A 285 26.00 -11.99 -19.45
N LEU A 286 25.06 -11.86 -20.37
CA LEU A 286 24.00 -12.84 -20.56
C LEU A 286 24.48 -13.93 -21.52
N ASN A 287 24.30 -15.19 -21.13
CA ASN A 287 24.42 -16.29 -22.09
C ASN A 287 23.37 -16.16 -23.21
N ALA A 288 23.63 -16.78 -24.36
CA ALA A 288 22.79 -16.68 -25.55
C ALA A 288 21.30 -16.96 -25.23
N LYS A 289 21.03 -18.05 -24.50
CA LYS A 289 19.67 -18.44 -24.12
C LYS A 289 18.95 -17.36 -23.30
N THR A 290 19.58 -16.80 -22.28
CA THR A 290 18.97 -15.75 -21.46
C THR A 290 18.81 -14.46 -22.26
N ALA A 291 19.82 -14.11 -23.05
CA ALA A 291 19.81 -12.91 -23.87
C ALA A 291 18.64 -12.92 -24.87
N LEU A 292 18.26 -14.08 -25.43
CA LEU A 292 17.17 -14.22 -26.39
C LEU A 292 15.79 -14.37 -25.74
N THR A 293 15.70 -15.11 -24.63
CA THR A 293 14.40 -15.48 -24.04
C THR A 293 13.90 -14.48 -23.02
N ARG A 294 14.78 -13.69 -22.39
CA ARG A 294 14.42 -12.82 -21.27
C ARG A 294 14.88 -11.40 -21.50
N TRP A 295 13.96 -10.45 -21.38
CA TRP A 295 14.28 -9.02 -21.34
C TRP A 295 13.84 -8.43 -20.01
N GLN A 296 14.79 -8.22 -19.11
CA GLN A 296 14.54 -7.80 -17.73
C GLN A 296 14.52 -6.29 -17.60
N TRP A 297 13.53 -5.78 -16.85
CA TRP A 297 13.37 -4.37 -16.53
C TRP A 297 13.52 -4.18 -15.03
N ILE A 298 14.52 -3.39 -14.67
CA ILE A 298 14.94 -3.10 -13.30
C ILE A 298 14.71 -1.62 -13.04
N GLY A 299 14.46 -1.25 -11.79
CA GLY A 299 14.42 0.16 -11.41
C GLY A 299 13.74 0.38 -10.07
N GLU A 300 13.21 1.58 -9.88
CA GLU A 300 12.67 2.04 -8.61
C GLU A 300 11.29 2.65 -8.78
N ALA A 301 10.46 2.54 -7.74
CA ALA A 301 9.24 3.31 -7.63
C ALA A 301 9.57 4.66 -6.97
N VAL A 302 9.34 5.76 -7.67
CA VAL A 302 9.43 7.12 -7.14
C VAL A 302 8.06 7.50 -6.60
N THR A 303 7.96 7.59 -5.28
CA THR A 303 6.76 7.99 -4.56
C THR A 303 7.01 9.32 -3.86
N VAL A 304 6.31 10.36 -4.31
CA VAL A 304 6.38 11.69 -3.70
C VAL A 304 4.98 12.04 -3.22
N ASP A 305 4.88 12.54 -2.00
CA ASP A 305 3.64 13.09 -1.47
C ASP A 305 3.95 14.23 -0.49
N SER A 306 3.82 15.46 -0.99
CA SER A 306 4.03 16.68 -0.20
C SER A 306 3.02 16.86 0.92
N TRP A 307 1.88 16.15 0.87
CA TRP A 307 0.81 16.20 1.85
C TRP A 307 0.89 15.09 2.89
N ALA A 308 1.84 14.15 2.79
CA ALA A 308 1.97 13.01 3.70
C ALA A 308 2.05 13.39 5.20
N TRP A 309 2.46 14.62 5.53
CA TRP A 309 2.49 15.12 6.91
C TRP A 309 1.12 15.14 7.59
N VAL A 310 0.02 15.22 6.83
CA VAL A 310 -1.34 15.18 7.42
C VAL A 310 -1.61 13.86 8.12
N HIS A 311 -0.92 12.78 7.72
CA HIS A 311 -1.01 11.45 8.33
C HIS A 311 -0.22 11.33 9.63
N CYS A 312 0.65 12.30 9.96
CA CYS A 312 1.35 12.35 11.26
C CYS A 312 0.38 12.57 12.45
N ILE A 313 -0.92 12.79 12.21
CA ILE A 313 -1.95 12.75 13.26
C ILE A 313 -1.94 11.42 14.04
N HIS A 314 -1.53 10.31 13.39
CA HIS A 314 -1.41 9.00 14.04
C HIS A 314 -0.37 8.99 15.16
N PHE A 315 0.65 9.85 15.10
CA PHE A 315 1.63 10.00 16.19
C PHE A 315 0.93 10.37 17.49
N PHE A 316 0.04 11.37 17.44
CA PHE A 316 -0.71 11.81 18.60
C PHE A 316 -1.71 10.75 19.08
N PHE A 317 -2.36 10.04 18.16
CA PHE A 317 -3.27 8.95 18.51
C PHE A 317 -2.55 7.80 19.22
N GLY A 318 -1.36 7.43 18.75
CA GLY A 318 -0.53 6.41 19.37
C GLY A 318 0.02 6.86 20.72
N LEU A 319 0.48 8.10 20.86
CA LEU A 319 0.94 8.65 22.14
C LEU A 319 -0.15 8.66 23.22
N GLU A 320 -1.38 9.03 22.86
CA GLU A 320 -2.51 8.99 23.79
C GLU A 320 -2.78 7.55 24.26
N THR A 321 -2.71 6.57 23.36
CA THR A 321 -2.89 5.15 23.73
C THR A 321 -1.72 4.61 24.57
N ILE A 322 -0.47 5.02 24.29
CA ILE A 322 0.69 4.69 25.14
C ILE A 322 0.49 5.24 26.55
N TYR A 323 0.03 6.49 26.67
CA TYR A 323 -0.28 7.09 27.95
C TYR A 323 -1.32 6.28 28.74
N SER A 324 -2.40 5.82 28.08
CA SER A 324 -3.40 4.94 28.68
C SER A 324 -2.80 3.62 29.19
N LEU A 325 -1.89 3.02 28.42
CA LEU A 325 -1.20 1.79 28.80
C LEU A 325 -0.26 2.00 30.01
N VAL A 326 0.43 3.15 30.09
CA VAL A 326 1.28 3.49 31.23
C VAL A 326 0.44 3.66 32.50
N VAL A 327 -0.67 4.39 32.43
CA VAL A 327 -1.60 4.54 33.57
C VAL A 327 -2.13 3.16 34.01
N LEU A 328 -2.56 2.33 33.05
CA LEU A 328 -3.03 0.98 33.33
C LEU A 328 -1.96 0.13 34.02
N PHE A 329 -0.72 0.20 33.54
CA PHE A 329 0.42 -0.51 34.11
C PHE A 329 0.67 -0.08 35.56
N LEU A 330 0.68 1.23 35.85
CA LEU A 330 0.87 1.74 37.21
C LEU A 330 -0.22 1.25 38.16
N VAL A 331 -1.48 1.30 37.76
CA VAL A 331 -2.60 0.82 38.59
C VAL A 331 -2.50 -0.70 38.82
N THR A 332 -2.26 -1.46 37.75
CA THR A 332 -2.11 -2.93 37.81
C THR A 332 -0.95 -3.32 38.73
N TYR A 333 0.17 -2.61 38.62
CA TYR A 333 1.35 -2.81 39.46
C TYR A 333 1.07 -2.59 40.94
N GLN A 334 0.39 -1.49 41.30
CA GLN A 334 0.02 -1.22 42.69
C GLN A 334 -0.98 -2.25 43.22
N LYS A 335 -1.90 -2.74 42.38
CA LYS A 335 -2.81 -3.84 42.75
C LYS A 335 -2.08 -5.14 43.05
N VAL A 336 -1.15 -5.53 42.18
CA VAL A 336 -0.33 -6.73 42.38
C VAL A 336 0.51 -6.60 43.65
N ARG A 337 1.12 -5.44 43.92
CA ARG A 337 1.85 -5.18 45.17
C ARG A 337 0.99 -5.32 46.43
N THR A 338 -0.32 -5.08 46.33
CA THR A 338 -1.28 -5.27 47.45
C THR A 338 -1.89 -6.67 47.49
N GLY A 339 -1.32 -7.63 46.74
CA GLY A 339 -1.74 -9.04 46.73
C GLY A 339 -2.99 -9.32 45.90
N LYS A 340 -3.45 -8.39 45.06
CA LYS A 340 -4.67 -8.53 44.24
C LYS A 340 -4.33 -8.52 42.76
N ILE A 341 -4.74 -9.55 42.03
CA ILE A 341 -4.61 -9.60 40.56
C ILE A 341 -5.79 -8.84 39.95
N TRP A 342 -5.51 -7.73 39.27
CA TRP A 342 -6.50 -6.91 38.56
C TRP A 342 -5.86 -6.28 37.32
N ILE A 343 -6.55 -6.35 36.18
CA ILE A 343 -6.09 -5.81 34.89
C ILE A 343 -7.24 -5.03 34.25
N GLY A 344 -7.21 -3.71 34.27
CA GLY A 344 -8.25 -2.85 33.68
C GLY A 344 -8.29 -2.81 32.14
N ASP A 345 -9.21 -1.99 31.60
CA ASP A 345 -9.40 -1.80 30.15
C ASP A 345 -8.46 -0.71 29.60
N PRO A 346 -7.53 -1.00 28.69
CA PRO A 346 -6.64 0.03 28.13
C PRO A 346 -7.39 1.12 27.34
N PHE A 347 -8.63 0.87 26.90
CA PHE A 347 -9.46 1.84 26.18
C PHE A 347 -10.31 2.73 27.11
N ALA A 348 -10.21 2.57 28.43
CA ALA A 348 -11.03 3.29 29.41
C ALA A 348 -10.96 4.83 29.31
N SER A 349 -9.79 5.37 28.94
CA SER A 349 -9.58 6.81 28.77
C SER A 349 -10.08 7.33 27.40
N LEU A 350 -10.26 6.43 26.43
CA LEU A 350 -10.73 6.75 25.08
C LEU A 350 -12.26 6.83 25.10
N SER A 351 -12.78 8.03 25.35
CA SER A 351 -14.22 8.28 25.24
C SER A 351 -14.70 8.10 23.79
N THR A 352 -15.95 7.66 23.61
CA THR A 352 -16.63 7.57 22.31
C THR A 352 -16.50 8.86 21.49
N THR A 353 -16.62 10.03 22.15
CA THR A 353 -16.41 11.34 21.51
C THR A 353 -14.99 11.54 20.96
N SER A 354 -13.97 11.05 21.67
CA SER A 354 -12.57 11.11 21.21
C SER A 354 -12.39 10.24 19.97
N LEU A 355 -12.88 8.99 19.99
CA LEU A 355 -12.84 8.08 18.84
C LEU A 355 -13.54 8.66 17.60
N VAL A 356 -14.73 9.24 17.76
CA VAL A 356 -15.45 9.88 16.66
C VAL A 356 -14.67 11.06 16.10
N PHE A 357 -14.11 11.90 16.98
CA PHE A 357 -13.28 13.02 16.57
C PHE A 357 -12.01 12.58 15.83
N ARG A 358 -11.35 11.49 16.26
CA ARG A 358 -10.22 10.89 15.53
C ARG A 358 -10.61 10.48 14.11
N GLY A 359 -11.77 9.86 13.93
CA GLY A 359 -12.30 9.52 12.61
C GLY A 359 -12.54 10.77 11.73
N ILE A 360 -13.09 11.84 12.30
CA ILE A 360 -13.28 13.12 11.59
C ILE A 360 -11.94 13.72 11.18
N LEU A 361 -10.94 13.72 12.07
CA LEU A 361 -9.60 14.21 11.77
C LEU A 361 -8.95 13.43 10.61
N VAL A 362 -9.11 12.11 10.59
CA VAL A 362 -8.63 11.28 9.46
C VAL A 362 -9.35 11.67 8.17
N LEU A 363 -10.67 11.85 8.19
CA LEU A 363 -11.40 12.29 6.99
C LEU A 363 -10.96 13.68 6.50
N ILE A 364 -10.69 14.61 7.41
CA ILE A 364 -10.10 15.92 7.08
C ILE A 364 -8.71 15.74 6.47
N SER A 365 -7.88 14.84 7.02
CA SER A 365 -6.55 14.55 6.48
C SER A 365 -6.62 14.01 5.05
N CYS A 366 -7.53 13.07 4.76
CA CYS A 366 -7.77 12.57 3.40
C CYS A 366 -8.26 13.68 2.46
N PHE A 367 -9.08 14.62 2.96
CA PHE A 367 -9.55 15.76 2.17
C PHE A 367 -8.43 16.75 1.83
N LEU A 368 -7.57 17.07 2.80
CA LEU A 368 -6.38 17.93 2.60
C LEU A 368 -5.40 17.30 1.61
N ASP A 369 -5.24 15.99 1.68
CA ASP A 369 -4.47 15.16 0.74
C ASP A 369 -5.16 14.98 -0.63
N LYS A 370 -6.25 15.71 -0.91
CA LYS A 370 -7.06 15.58 -2.14
C LYS A 370 -7.45 14.13 -2.49
N PHE A 371 -7.60 13.27 -1.48
CA PHE A 371 -7.82 11.82 -1.59
C PHE A 371 -6.71 11.06 -2.36
N TRP A 372 -5.49 11.58 -2.40
CA TRP A 372 -4.36 10.93 -3.06
C TRP A 372 -4.05 9.56 -2.46
N SER A 373 -3.76 9.49 -1.15
CA SER A 373 -3.43 8.22 -0.48
C SER A 373 -4.51 7.15 -0.67
N VAL A 374 -5.78 7.57 -0.62
CA VAL A 374 -6.95 6.70 -0.83
C VAL A 374 -6.99 6.15 -2.25
N ASN A 375 -6.80 7.02 -3.25
CA ASN A 375 -6.76 6.63 -4.66
C ASN A 375 -5.53 5.76 -4.98
N GLU A 376 -4.37 6.12 -4.47
CA GLU A 376 -3.12 5.39 -4.67
C GLU A 376 -3.24 3.95 -4.14
N TYR A 377 -3.79 3.80 -2.93
CA TYR A 377 -4.04 2.49 -2.35
C TYR A 377 -5.13 1.69 -3.07
N ALA A 378 -6.17 2.35 -3.59
CA ALA A 378 -7.17 1.73 -4.47
C ALA A 378 -6.54 1.22 -5.77
N MET A 379 -5.69 2.02 -6.43
CA MET A 379 -4.94 1.64 -7.63
C MET A 379 -3.98 0.48 -7.35
N SER A 380 -3.33 0.44 -6.18
CA SER A 380 -2.52 -0.70 -5.76
C SER A 380 -3.34 -1.99 -5.66
N ARG A 381 -4.52 -1.95 -5.02
CA ARG A 381 -5.42 -3.11 -4.99
C ARG A 381 -5.88 -3.53 -6.39
N ALA A 382 -6.21 -2.57 -7.25
CA ALA A 382 -6.63 -2.83 -8.62
C ALA A 382 -5.52 -3.51 -9.44
N SER A 383 -4.27 -3.07 -9.28
CA SER A 383 -3.12 -3.68 -9.94
C SER A 383 -2.89 -5.14 -9.52
N MET A 384 -3.11 -5.45 -8.24
CA MET A 384 -3.00 -6.82 -7.72
C MET A 384 -4.12 -7.74 -8.22
N ILE A 385 -5.29 -7.19 -8.57
CA ILE A 385 -6.42 -7.94 -9.13
C ILE A 385 -6.22 -8.20 -10.62
N THR A 386 -5.87 -7.16 -11.38
CA THR A 386 -5.69 -7.23 -12.84
C THR A 386 -4.38 -7.93 -13.24
N GLY A 387 -3.42 -8.08 -12.33
CA GLY A 387 -2.06 -8.52 -12.67
C GLY A 387 -1.32 -7.50 -13.55
N SER A 388 -1.83 -6.27 -13.60
CA SER A 388 -1.24 -5.18 -14.34
C SER A 388 -0.03 -4.63 -13.59
N GLN A 389 0.25 -3.35 -13.74
CA GLN A 389 1.46 -2.71 -13.26
C GLN A 389 1.46 -2.57 -11.74
N VAL A 390 2.45 -3.15 -11.05
CA VAL A 390 2.60 -3.04 -9.59
C VAL A 390 2.67 -1.57 -9.18
N VAL A 391 1.74 -1.12 -8.34
CA VAL A 391 1.76 0.21 -7.71
C VAL A 391 2.26 0.05 -6.28
N ARG A 392 3.44 0.61 -6.00
CA ARG A 392 4.09 0.53 -4.69
C ARG A 392 3.50 1.58 -3.77
N VAL A 393 2.99 1.17 -2.61
CA VAL A 393 2.33 2.06 -1.65
C VAL A 393 2.78 1.73 -0.24
N HIS A 394 2.83 2.74 0.62
CA HIS A 394 3.06 2.58 2.06
C HIS A 394 1.75 2.19 2.73
N LYS A 395 1.50 0.87 2.78
CA LYS A 395 0.21 0.28 3.20
C LYS A 395 -0.15 0.63 4.65
N GLU A 396 0.84 0.91 5.48
CA GLU A 396 0.74 1.22 6.90
C GLU A 396 -0.04 2.51 7.16
N ILE A 397 0.14 3.54 6.31
CA ILE A 397 -0.60 4.80 6.41
C ILE A 397 -2.09 4.52 6.23
N MET A 398 -2.46 3.82 5.16
CA MET A 398 -3.85 3.47 4.87
C MET A 398 -4.44 2.45 5.81
N HIS A 399 -3.63 1.50 6.31
CA HIS A 399 -4.06 0.58 7.37
C HIS A 399 -4.52 1.37 8.60
N ALA A 400 -3.72 2.35 9.05
CA ALA A 400 -4.04 3.17 10.21
C ALA A 400 -5.29 4.02 10.00
N ASP A 401 -5.40 4.71 8.86
CA ASP A 401 -6.58 5.54 8.51
C ASP A 401 -7.87 4.73 8.50
N ILE A 402 -7.89 3.61 7.76
CA ILE A 402 -9.08 2.76 7.65
C ILE A 402 -9.43 2.19 9.03
N MET A 403 -8.43 1.79 9.83
CA MET A 403 -8.66 1.29 11.18
C MET A 403 -9.31 2.35 12.06
N VAL A 404 -8.82 3.59 12.05
CA VAL A 404 -9.37 4.68 12.88
C VAL A 404 -10.78 5.06 12.44
N VAL A 405 -11.02 5.17 11.13
CA VAL A 405 -12.37 5.42 10.59
C VAL A 405 -13.32 4.29 10.98
N PHE A 406 -12.87 3.04 10.88
CA PHE A 406 -13.65 1.90 11.32
C PHE A 406 -13.96 1.94 12.82
N LEU A 407 -12.97 2.12 13.69
CA LEU A 407 -13.19 2.20 15.15
C LEU A 407 -14.11 3.38 15.53
N SER A 408 -14.04 4.50 14.80
CA SER A 408 -14.97 5.62 14.93
C SER A 408 -16.41 5.19 14.59
N LEU A 409 -16.61 4.49 13.47
CA LEU A 409 -17.92 3.95 13.07
C LEU A 409 -18.43 2.92 14.09
N VAL A 410 -17.57 2.08 14.65
CA VAL A 410 -17.92 1.15 15.74
C VAL A 410 -18.38 1.91 16.98
N GLY A 411 -17.67 2.97 17.37
CA GLY A 411 -18.06 3.84 18.48
C GLY A 411 -19.43 4.50 18.25
N PHE A 412 -19.69 4.97 17.03
CA PHE A 412 -20.97 5.54 16.63
C PHE A 412 -22.10 4.49 16.66
N LEU A 413 -21.92 3.34 16.02
CA LEU A 413 -22.90 2.25 16.01
C LEU A 413 -23.19 1.74 17.43
N SER A 414 -22.17 1.62 18.26
CA SER A 414 -22.29 1.26 19.67
C SER A 414 -23.21 2.23 20.43
N SER A 415 -23.06 3.53 20.19
CA SER A 415 -23.94 4.57 20.76
C SER A 415 -25.39 4.43 20.27
N VAL A 416 -25.60 4.21 18.97
CA VAL A 416 -26.93 4.02 18.37
C VAL A 416 -27.63 2.78 18.93
N PHE A 417 -26.95 1.64 18.97
CA PHE A 417 -27.51 0.40 19.48
C PHE A 417 -27.64 0.37 21.01
N ARG A 418 -26.99 1.31 21.70
CA ARG A 418 -26.85 1.31 23.16
C ARG A 418 -26.23 0.01 23.68
N GLU A 419 -25.16 -0.43 23.03
CA GLU A 419 -24.46 -1.68 23.34
C GLU A 419 -22.95 -1.45 23.35
N ARG A 420 -22.24 -1.99 24.36
CA ARG A 420 -20.77 -1.90 24.42
C ARG A 420 -20.14 -2.84 23.42
N ILE A 421 -19.10 -2.44 22.73
CA ILE A 421 -18.35 -3.34 21.83
C ILE A 421 -16.95 -3.49 22.38
N ASP A 422 -16.53 -4.74 22.57
CA ASP A 422 -15.19 -5.02 23.10
C ASP A 422 -14.13 -4.58 22.07
N PRO A 423 -13.17 -3.72 22.45
CA PRO A 423 -12.10 -3.27 21.56
C PRO A 423 -11.32 -4.43 20.92
N CYS A 424 -11.12 -5.53 21.64
CA CYS A 424 -10.37 -6.66 21.11
C CYS A 424 -11.10 -7.35 19.95
N ILE A 425 -12.45 -7.44 20.02
CA ILE A 425 -13.27 -8.01 18.95
C ILE A 425 -13.24 -7.10 17.73
N ALA A 426 -13.37 -5.78 17.91
CA ALA A 426 -13.36 -4.84 16.81
C ALA A 426 -12.01 -4.85 16.06
N ILE A 427 -10.90 -4.73 16.79
CA ILE A 427 -9.56 -4.73 16.20
C ILE A 427 -9.25 -6.10 15.57
N PHE A 428 -9.62 -7.21 16.20
CA PHE A 428 -9.45 -8.54 15.61
C PHE A 428 -10.22 -8.70 14.30
N LEU A 429 -11.49 -8.29 14.25
CA LEU A 429 -12.30 -8.33 13.03
C LEU A 429 -11.70 -7.45 11.93
N PHE A 430 -11.23 -6.26 12.30
CA PHE A 430 -10.53 -5.36 11.39
C PHE A 430 -9.30 -6.02 10.78
N GLU A 431 -8.38 -6.53 11.59
CA GLU A 431 -7.15 -7.17 11.13
C GLU A 431 -7.46 -8.40 10.27
N PHE A 432 -8.47 -9.20 10.66
CA PHE A 432 -8.91 -10.36 9.87
C PHE A 432 -9.39 -9.94 8.48
N ILE A 433 -10.33 -9.01 8.38
CA ILE A 433 -10.88 -8.56 7.09
C ILE A 433 -9.83 -7.80 6.28
N HIS A 434 -8.99 -6.99 6.93
CA HIS A 434 -7.90 -6.29 6.27
C HIS A 434 -6.90 -7.27 5.65
N ASN A 435 -6.52 -8.34 6.36
CA ASN A 435 -5.62 -9.37 5.83
C ASN A 435 -6.22 -10.13 4.65
N TYR A 436 -7.51 -10.48 4.71
CA TYR A 436 -8.20 -11.18 3.63
C TYR A 436 -8.86 -10.26 2.57
N ARG A 437 -8.54 -8.96 2.57
CA ARG A 437 -9.20 -7.94 1.73
C ARG A 437 -9.23 -8.27 0.23
N LEU A 438 -8.16 -8.84 -0.32
CA LEU A 438 -8.09 -9.18 -1.74
C LEU A 438 -8.97 -10.39 -2.07
N THR A 439 -8.99 -11.39 -1.18
CA THR A 439 -9.89 -12.55 -1.28
C THR A 439 -11.34 -12.10 -1.21
N LEU A 440 -11.66 -11.17 -0.30
CA LEU A 440 -13.00 -10.60 -0.14
C LEU A 440 -13.42 -9.69 -1.30
N LEU A 441 -12.48 -9.01 -1.97
CA LEU A 441 -12.80 -8.28 -3.20
C LEU A 441 -13.21 -9.25 -4.32
N ARG A 442 -12.55 -10.40 -4.42
CA ARG A 442 -12.80 -11.41 -5.45
C ARG A 442 -14.12 -12.18 -5.28
N THR A 443 -14.81 -12.07 -4.14
CA THR A 443 -16.12 -12.72 -3.95
C THR A 443 -17.24 -12.06 -4.75
N SER A 444 -17.05 -10.83 -5.23
CA SER A 444 -18.03 -10.10 -6.02
C SER A 444 -17.50 -9.82 -7.43
N PRO A 445 -17.95 -10.58 -8.46
CA PRO A 445 -17.53 -10.37 -9.85
C PRO A 445 -17.82 -8.94 -10.34
N VAL A 446 -18.93 -8.34 -9.90
CA VAL A 446 -19.31 -6.97 -10.27
C VAL A 446 -18.30 -5.95 -9.74
N VAL A 447 -17.81 -6.13 -8.50
CA VAL A 447 -16.80 -5.23 -7.92
C VAL A 447 -15.46 -5.40 -8.64
N VAL A 448 -15.07 -6.65 -8.93
CA VAL A 448 -13.84 -6.95 -9.68
C VAL A 448 -13.88 -6.33 -11.07
N ASP A 449 -14.99 -6.44 -11.79
CA ASP A 449 -15.18 -5.89 -13.12
C ASP A 449 -15.03 -4.35 -13.12
N LYS A 450 -15.67 -3.66 -12.16
CA LYS A 450 -15.55 -2.20 -12.02
C LYS A 450 -14.13 -1.75 -11.72
N ILE A 451 -13.45 -2.42 -10.80
CA ILE A 451 -12.06 -2.12 -10.44
C ILE A 451 -11.12 -2.34 -11.64
N SER A 452 -11.30 -3.47 -12.34
CA SER A 452 -10.44 -3.85 -13.47
C SER A 452 -10.62 -2.91 -14.65
N THR A 453 -11.87 -2.63 -15.03
CA THR A 453 -12.21 -1.70 -16.12
C THR A 453 -11.60 -0.31 -15.88
N TYR A 454 -11.73 0.22 -14.67
CA TYR A 454 -11.15 1.52 -14.33
C TYR A 454 -9.62 1.48 -14.42
N SER A 455 -8.99 0.48 -13.79
CA SER A 455 -7.53 0.31 -13.80
C SER A 455 -6.96 0.21 -15.21
N ASP A 456 -7.57 -0.59 -16.08
CA ASP A 456 -7.12 -0.77 -17.46
C ASP A 456 -7.28 0.52 -18.29
N THR A 457 -8.40 1.23 -18.08
CA THR A 457 -8.63 2.54 -18.71
C THR A 457 -7.60 3.57 -18.28
N GLN A 458 -7.28 3.64 -16.98
CA GLN A 458 -6.29 4.57 -16.43
C GLN A 458 -4.89 4.28 -16.98
N LEU A 459 -4.47 3.01 -17.03
CA LEU A 459 -3.16 2.65 -17.55
C LEU A 459 -2.95 3.10 -19.00
N ASN A 460 -4.00 3.04 -19.82
CA ASN A 460 -3.96 3.47 -21.21
C ASN A 460 -3.82 4.99 -21.38
N LEU A 461 -4.11 5.81 -20.36
CA LEU A 461 -3.88 7.26 -20.41
C LEU A 461 -2.40 7.62 -20.55
N GLY A 462 -1.50 6.75 -20.09
CA GLY A 462 -0.06 6.94 -20.26
C GLY A 462 0.42 6.81 -21.70
N ILE A 463 -0.38 6.23 -22.61
CA ILE A 463 -0.04 6.09 -24.02
C ILE A 463 -0.22 7.46 -24.70
N ALA A 464 0.85 7.97 -25.31
CA ALA A 464 0.84 9.26 -25.97
C ALA A 464 -0.18 9.27 -27.13
N LYS A 465 -1.13 10.20 -27.07
CA LYS A 465 -2.04 10.50 -28.18
C LYS A 465 -1.27 11.29 -29.24
N VAL A 466 -1.30 10.83 -30.48
CA VAL A 466 -0.60 11.48 -31.59
C VAL A 466 -1.54 11.72 -32.77
N THR A 467 -1.18 12.68 -33.62
CA THR A 467 -1.96 12.98 -34.83
C THR A 467 -1.87 11.84 -35.86
N PRO A 468 -2.80 11.78 -36.84
CA PRO A 468 -2.70 10.83 -37.94
C PRO A 468 -1.38 10.92 -38.72
N VAL A 469 -0.80 12.13 -38.82
CA VAL A 469 0.49 12.37 -39.48
C VAL A 469 1.61 11.61 -38.75
N ILE A 470 1.75 11.78 -37.44
CA ILE A 470 2.74 11.05 -36.64
C ILE A 470 2.43 9.54 -36.65
N THR A 471 1.15 9.17 -36.63
CA THR A 471 0.73 7.76 -36.74
C THR A 471 1.18 7.11 -38.03
N SER A 472 1.18 7.86 -39.14
CA SER A 472 1.68 7.38 -40.43
C SER A 472 3.20 7.30 -40.51
N MET A 473 3.92 8.02 -39.64
CA MET A 473 5.38 7.99 -39.58
C MET A 473 5.87 6.80 -38.78
N SER A 474 5.25 6.51 -37.63
CA SER A 474 5.59 5.34 -36.84
C SER A 474 4.39 4.74 -36.10
N PRO A 475 4.26 3.39 -36.09
CA PRO A 475 3.21 2.68 -35.37
C PRO A 475 3.46 2.59 -33.87
N MET A 476 4.72 2.70 -33.38
CA MET A 476 5.00 2.61 -31.95
C MET A 476 4.68 3.92 -31.21
N ARG A 477 4.34 3.81 -29.92
CA ARG A 477 3.92 4.95 -29.10
C ARG A 477 4.77 5.07 -27.85
N MET A 478 5.10 6.31 -27.49
CA MET A 478 5.62 6.59 -26.16
C MET A 478 4.52 6.25 -25.14
N TRP A 479 4.91 5.55 -24.08
CA TRP A 479 4.01 5.28 -22.96
C TRP A 479 4.74 5.61 -21.66
N SER A 480 4.31 6.72 -21.07
CA SER A 480 4.93 7.39 -19.92
C SER A 480 3.95 7.46 -18.74
N SER A 481 4.39 8.06 -17.63
CA SER A 481 3.52 8.51 -16.54
C SER A 481 2.53 9.58 -17.01
N PHE A 482 1.36 9.64 -16.39
CA PHE A 482 0.30 10.57 -16.75
C PHE A 482 -0.26 11.31 -15.53
N GLN A 483 -0.80 12.50 -15.78
CA GLN A 483 -1.57 13.24 -14.78
C GLN A 483 -2.87 12.49 -14.49
N VAL A 484 -3.11 12.15 -13.22
CA VAL A 484 -4.35 11.49 -12.80
C VAL A 484 -5.53 12.42 -13.14
N PRO A 485 -6.59 11.90 -13.81
CA PRO A 485 -7.82 12.66 -14.01
C PRO A 485 -8.55 12.88 -12.68
N GLU A 486 -9.74 13.48 -12.72
CA GLU A 486 -10.57 13.55 -11.52
C GLU A 486 -10.84 12.14 -10.94
N LYS A 487 -10.70 12.01 -9.63
CA LYS A 487 -10.76 10.72 -8.92
C LYS A 487 -12.19 10.19 -8.97
N ASP A 488 -12.38 8.95 -9.45
CA ASP A 488 -13.71 8.37 -9.61
C ASP A 488 -14.23 7.82 -8.26
N PRO A 489 -15.31 8.39 -7.70
CA PRO A 489 -15.86 7.94 -6.43
C PRO A 489 -16.40 6.50 -6.50
N VAL A 490 -16.89 6.05 -7.67
CA VAL A 490 -17.40 4.68 -7.83
C VAL A 490 -16.27 3.67 -7.72
N PHE A 491 -15.14 3.96 -8.37
CA PHE A 491 -13.92 3.15 -8.27
C PHE A 491 -13.40 3.08 -6.83
N ILE A 492 -13.35 4.22 -6.13
CA ILE A 492 -12.90 4.25 -4.73
C ILE A 492 -13.84 3.41 -3.85
N ILE A 493 -15.16 3.62 -3.94
CA ILE A 493 -16.13 2.86 -3.13
C ILE A 493 -16.01 1.35 -3.42
N ALA A 494 -15.90 0.96 -4.69
CA ALA A 494 -15.71 -0.45 -5.08
C ALA A 494 -14.42 -1.04 -4.50
N SER A 495 -13.31 -0.29 -4.57
CA SER A 495 -12.00 -0.73 -4.05
C SER A 495 -11.97 -0.93 -2.53
N PHE A 496 -12.86 -0.25 -1.81
CA PHE A 496 -13.01 -0.38 -0.36
C PHE A 496 -14.18 -1.29 0.06
N PHE A 497 -14.83 -2.00 -0.87
CA PHE A 497 -15.92 -2.95 -0.58
C PHE A 497 -15.70 -3.88 0.63
N PRO A 498 -14.48 -4.41 0.93
CA PRO A 498 -14.25 -5.22 2.12
C PRO A 498 -14.66 -4.55 3.45
N THR A 499 -14.66 -3.22 3.53
CA THR A 499 -15.10 -2.50 4.74
C THR A 499 -16.60 -2.66 5.00
N MET A 500 -17.40 -3.02 4.00
CA MET A 500 -18.82 -3.34 4.19
C MET A 500 -18.99 -4.60 5.03
N TYR A 501 -18.15 -5.63 4.84
CA TYR A 501 -18.16 -6.83 5.68
C TYR A 501 -17.87 -6.51 7.15
N LEU A 502 -16.99 -5.53 7.41
CA LEU A 502 -16.70 -5.07 8.76
C LEU A 502 -17.93 -4.47 9.43
N LEU A 503 -18.61 -3.55 8.73
CA LEU A 503 -19.81 -2.89 9.26
C LEU A 503 -20.97 -3.87 9.46
N VAL A 504 -21.18 -4.79 8.52
CA VAL A 504 -22.21 -5.83 8.64
C VAL A 504 -21.91 -6.76 9.81
N SER A 505 -20.66 -7.20 9.96
CA SER A 505 -20.27 -8.13 11.04
C SER A 505 -20.47 -7.52 12.43
N ILE A 506 -20.09 -6.25 12.61
CA ILE A 506 -20.28 -5.56 13.89
C ILE A 506 -21.74 -5.24 14.17
N THR A 507 -22.50 -4.86 13.15
CA THR A 507 -23.94 -4.62 13.29
C THR A 507 -24.65 -5.91 13.68
N ALA A 508 -24.34 -7.02 13.02
CA ALA A 508 -24.86 -8.34 13.36
C ALA A 508 -24.47 -8.75 14.80
N PHE A 509 -23.21 -8.53 15.19
CA PHE A 509 -22.75 -8.78 16.56
C PHE A 509 -23.53 -7.97 17.61
N ALA A 510 -23.75 -6.67 17.36
CA ALA A 510 -24.52 -5.81 18.26
C ALA A 510 -25.98 -6.27 18.37
N ILE A 511 -26.62 -6.65 17.26
CA ILE A 511 -28.00 -7.17 17.24
C ILE A 511 -28.09 -8.50 18.01
N LEU A 512 -27.20 -9.45 17.73
CA LEU A 512 -27.16 -10.74 18.40
C LEU A 512 -26.99 -10.59 19.91
N ARG A 513 -26.11 -9.69 20.34
CA ARG A 513 -25.90 -9.40 21.76
C ARG A 513 -27.14 -8.80 22.42
N LYS A 514 -27.84 -7.91 21.72
CA LYS A 514 -29.09 -7.31 22.20
C LYS A 514 -30.19 -8.37 22.34
N ILE A 515 -30.28 -9.32 21.42
CA ILE A 515 -31.18 -10.48 21.50
C ILE A 515 -30.80 -11.37 22.68
N TYR A 516 -29.50 -11.65 22.87
CA TYR A 516 -29.00 -12.45 23.98
C TYR A 516 -29.35 -11.84 25.34
N ARG A 517 -29.09 -10.54 25.55
CA ARG A 517 -29.44 -9.83 26.80
C ARG A 517 -30.94 -9.77 27.06
N ARG A 518 -31.77 -9.71 26.00
CA ARG A 518 -33.23 -9.82 26.14
C ARG A 518 -33.67 -11.22 26.59
N ARG A 519 -33.02 -12.28 26.09
CA ARG A 519 -33.30 -13.68 26.46
C ARG A 519 -32.78 -14.03 27.86
N TYR A 520 -31.64 -13.45 28.25
CA TYR A 520 -30.96 -13.70 29.52
C TYR A 520 -30.67 -12.36 30.23
N PRO A 521 -31.70 -11.72 30.83
CA PRO A 521 -31.51 -10.47 31.56
C PRO A 521 -30.63 -10.68 32.81
N ASP A 522 -29.82 -9.67 33.13
CA ASP A 522 -28.99 -9.67 34.33
C ASP A 522 -29.88 -9.79 35.58
N LYS A 523 -29.53 -10.72 36.48
CA LYS A 523 -30.29 -10.95 37.72
C LYS A 523 -30.17 -9.73 38.64
N VAL A 524 -31.20 -8.90 38.69
CA VAL A 524 -31.35 -7.88 39.75
C VAL A 524 -31.64 -8.62 41.06
N GLN A 525 -30.67 -8.70 41.96
CA GLN A 525 -30.90 -9.20 43.32
C GLN A 525 -31.68 -8.15 44.11
N THR A 526 -33.00 -8.13 43.96
CA THR A 526 -33.92 -7.37 44.80
C THR A 526 -33.98 -8.00 46.19
N ARG A 527 -33.80 -7.19 47.23
CA ARG A 527 -33.82 -7.61 48.64
C ARG A 527 -35.23 -8.12 49.00
N SER A 528 -35.39 -9.44 49.10
CA SER A 528 -36.49 -10.04 49.85
C SER A 528 -36.16 -10.01 51.33
N ASN A 529 -36.35 -8.87 52.00
CA ASN A 529 -36.51 -8.84 53.45
C ASN A 529 -37.54 -7.78 53.80
N ARG A 530 -38.76 -8.23 54.09
CA ARG A 530 -39.76 -7.50 54.85
C ARG A 530 -39.18 -7.22 56.24
N SER A 531 -38.83 -5.98 56.50
CA SER A 531 -38.73 -5.43 57.86
C SER A 531 -39.43 -4.08 57.85
N ALA A 532 -40.40 -3.95 58.73
CA ALA A 532 -41.37 -2.87 58.83
C ALA A 532 -40.71 -1.52 59.22
N ASP A 533 -41.44 -0.46 58.86
CA ASP A 533 -41.29 0.95 59.23
C ASP A 533 -39.98 1.66 58.86
N ASN A 534 -40.07 2.46 57.80
CA ASN A 534 -39.45 3.79 57.73
C ASN A 534 -40.11 4.65 56.63
N SER A 535 -40.13 5.97 56.88
CA SER A 535 -40.94 7.00 56.21
C SER A 535 -40.78 7.10 54.67
N GLY A 536 -41.83 7.59 54.01
CA GLY A 536 -41.97 7.62 52.55
C GLY A 536 -40.89 8.42 51.79
N ASN A 537 -40.21 9.37 52.42
CA ASN A 537 -39.12 10.13 51.80
C ASN A 537 -37.80 9.33 51.72
N GLU A 538 -37.58 8.45 52.70
CA GLU A 538 -36.39 7.59 52.76
C GLU A 538 -36.49 6.47 51.73
N LYS A 539 -37.71 6.02 51.40
CA LYS A 539 -37.98 5.06 50.33
C LYS A 539 -37.63 5.63 48.97
N THR A 540 -38.01 6.86 48.64
CA THR A 540 -37.67 7.51 47.37
C THR A 540 -36.16 7.77 47.26
N ALA A 541 -35.54 8.23 48.35
CA ALA A 541 -34.08 8.42 48.44
C ALA A 541 -33.29 7.10 48.38
N MET A 542 -33.77 6.02 49.00
CA MET A 542 -33.22 4.67 48.89
C MET A 542 -33.48 4.05 47.51
N THR A 543 -34.60 4.37 46.86
CA THR A 543 -34.89 3.89 45.50
C THR A 543 -33.95 4.58 44.51
N MET A 544 -33.68 5.88 44.69
CA MET A 544 -32.72 6.65 43.89
C MET A 544 -31.25 6.24 44.18
N LYS A 545 -30.88 6.02 45.45
CA LYS A 545 -29.60 5.39 45.87
C LYS A 545 -29.48 3.92 45.45
N GLY A 546 -30.59 3.24 45.17
CA GLY A 546 -30.62 1.88 44.64
C GLY A 546 -30.35 1.83 43.14
N ILE A 547 -30.59 2.92 42.42
CA ILE A 547 -30.43 3.02 40.96
C ILE A 547 -29.01 3.52 40.60
N VAL A 548 -28.46 4.48 41.34
CA VAL A 548 -27.19 5.19 41.04
C VAL A 548 -26.23 5.15 42.26
N THR A 549 -24.94 4.91 42.03
CA THR A 549 -23.86 4.88 43.06
C THR A 549 -23.48 6.29 43.53
N ASN A 550 -22.96 6.50 44.75
CA ASN A 550 -22.52 7.86 45.16
C ASN A 550 -21.33 8.33 44.32
N PHE A 551 -20.51 7.42 43.80
CA PHE A 551 -19.51 7.73 42.76
C PHE A 551 -20.14 8.40 41.53
N GLU A 552 -21.21 7.84 40.97
CA GLU A 552 -21.93 8.41 39.82
C GLU A 552 -22.55 9.77 40.17
N ILE A 553 -23.11 9.93 41.38
CA ILE A 553 -23.68 11.21 41.86
C ILE A 553 -22.60 12.27 42.02
N SER A 554 -21.45 11.93 42.61
CA SER A 554 -20.37 12.88 42.92
C SER A 554 -19.57 13.29 41.69
N THR A 555 -19.37 12.39 40.74
CA THR A 555 -18.55 12.63 39.55
C THR A 555 -19.37 12.96 38.29
N GLY A 556 -20.68 12.72 38.32
CA GLY A 556 -21.56 12.78 37.15
C GLY A 556 -21.27 11.70 36.09
N ALA A 557 -20.37 10.74 36.37
CA ALA A 557 -19.94 9.74 35.40
C ALA A 557 -20.82 8.49 35.47
N GLU A 558 -21.85 8.42 34.62
CA GLU A 558 -22.78 7.28 34.57
C GLU A 558 -22.06 5.95 34.18
N LEU A 559 -22.11 4.97 35.08
CA LEU A 559 -21.48 3.66 34.90
C LEU A 559 -22.35 2.68 34.09
N GLN A 560 -23.68 2.87 34.06
CA GLN A 560 -24.63 1.98 33.39
C GLN A 560 -24.87 2.32 31.90
N THR A 561 -24.74 3.60 31.53
CA THR A 561 -25.12 4.15 30.20
C THR A 561 -23.91 4.42 29.30
N ARG A 562 -22.69 4.07 29.71
CA ARG A 562 -21.52 4.20 28.85
C ARG A 562 -21.58 3.18 27.70
N PHE A 563 -21.92 3.67 26.51
CA PHE A 563 -21.85 2.97 25.24
C PHE A 563 -20.59 3.42 24.49
N GLY A 564 -19.94 2.50 23.80
CA GLY A 564 -18.74 2.75 23.01
C GLY A 564 -17.89 1.50 22.84
N LEU A 565 -16.68 1.74 22.33
CA LEU A 565 -15.60 0.77 22.24
C LEU A 565 -14.99 0.57 23.64
N ILE A 566 -15.68 -0.17 24.49
CA ILE A 566 -15.34 -0.39 25.91
C ILE A 566 -15.57 -1.87 26.23
N SER A 567 -14.65 -2.46 27.00
CA SER A 567 -14.74 -3.83 27.45
C SER A 567 -15.97 -4.06 28.34
N ASP A 568 -16.64 -5.20 28.15
CA ASP A 568 -17.79 -5.61 28.97
C ASP A 568 -17.34 -6.20 30.32
N TYR A 569 -16.80 -5.34 31.18
CA TYR A 569 -16.44 -5.67 32.55
C TYR A 569 -17.60 -5.35 33.52
N ASN A 570 -17.58 -6.02 34.68
CA ASN A 570 -18.61 -5.83 35.70
C ASN A 570 -18.40 -4.47 36.35
N ASN A 571 -19.19 -3.47 35.96
CA ASN A 571 -19.03 -2.11 36.48
C ASN A 571 -19.50 -1.94 37.92
N TYR A 572 -20.33 -2.85 38.44
CA TYR A 572 -20.90 -2.76 39.79
C TYR A 572 -20.61 -4.00 40.63
N VAL A 573 -20.51 -3.81 41.94
CA VAL A 573 -20.52 -4.88 42.93
C VAL A 573 -21.64 -4.58 43.92
N TYR A 574 -22.39 -5.61 44.32
CA TYR A 574 -23.44 -5.48 45.33
C TYR A 574 -22.91 -5.96 46.68
N PHE A 575 -22.88 -5.07 47.68
CA PHE A 575 -22.61 -5.45 49.07
C PHE A 575 -23.84 -5.15 49.92
N LYS A 576 -24.35 -6.18 50.61
CA LYS A 576 -25.50 -6.08 51.53
C LYS A 576 -26.74 -5.41 50.89
N GLY A 577 -26.93 -5.58 49.58
CA GLY A 577 -28.06 -5.01 48.82
C GLY A 577 -27.88 -3.57 48.34
N MET A 578 -26.74 -2.92 48.60
CA MET A 578 -26.40 -1.61 48.03
C MET A 578 -25.49 -1.78 46.80
N LYS A 579 -25.67 -0.92 45.79
CA LYS A 579 -24.90 -0.91 44.54
C LYS A 579 -23.64 -0.08 44.76
N PHE A 580 -22.46 -0.62 44.43
CA PHE A 580 -21.17 0.06 44.52
C PHE A 580 -20.49 0.08 43.16
N ALA A 581 -19.71 1.13 42.89
CA ALA A 581 -18.82 1.17 41.75
C ALA A 581 -17.68 0.17 41.96
N SER A 582 -17.57 -0.82 41.07
CA SER A 582 -16.44 -1.75 41.06
C SER A 582 -15.14 -1.04 40.67
N PRO A 583 -13.95 -1.66 40.90
CA PRO A 583 -12.70 -1.12 40.37
C PRO A 583 -12.71 -0.96 38.84
N ASP A 584 -13.34 -1.89 38.12
CA ASP A 584 -13.49 -1.78 36.67
C ASP A 584 -14.41 -0.61 36.31
N GLY A 585 -15.47 -0.37 37.08
CA GLY A 585 -16.38 0.75 36.88
C GLY A 585 -15.68 2.10 37.05
N VAL A 586 -14.97 2.28 38.16
CA VAL A 586 -14.23 3.54 38.43
C VAL A 586 -13.18 3.79 37.34
N TYR A 587 -12.40 2.76 36.98
CA TYR A 587 -11.37 2.88 35.95
C TYR A 587 -11.96 3.11 34.56
N CYS A 588 -12.95 2.32 34.15
CA CYS A 588 -13.65 2.44 32.88
C CYS A 588 -14.49 3.73 32.76
N SER A 589 -14.74 4.46 33.85
CA SER A 589 -15.29 5.81 33.82
C SER A 589 -14.22 6.90 33.61
N GLY A 590 -12.95 6.51 33.56
CA GLY A 590 -11.82 7.42 33.36
C GLY A 590 -11.30 8.05 34.64
N TYR A 591 -11.41 7.36 35.79
CA TYR A 591 -10.91 7.85 37.07
C TYR A 591 -9.93 6.88 37.71
N VAL A 592 -8.99 7.42 38.48
CA VAL A 592 -8.06 6.67 39.33
C VAL A 592 -7.93 7.34 40.69
N ILE A 593 -7.57 6.56 41.70
CA ILE A 593 -7.34 7.05 43.06
C ILE A 593 -5.83 7.23 43.27
N VAL A 594 -5.41 8.46 43.51
CA VAL A 594 -4.03 8.86 43.80
C VAL A 594 -3.78 8.75 45.30
N ASN A 595 -2.78 7.93 45.67
CA ASN A 595 -2.36 7.64 47.05
C ASN A 595 -3.50 7.28 48.02
N GLY A 596 -4.58 6.68 47.52
CA GLY A 596 -5.75 6.29 48.32
C GLY A 596 -6.59 7.46 48.88
N LYS A 597 -6.27 8.71 48.51
CA LYS A 597 -6.88 9.92 49.10
C LYS A 597 -7.66 10.77 48.12
N TYR A 598 -7.25 10.78 46.85
CA TYR A 598 -7.85 11.68 45.86
C TYR A 598 -8.27 10.91 44.61
N LEU A 599 -9.52 11.04 44.21
CA LEU A 599 -10.05 10.55 42.95
C LEU A 599 -9.82 11.61 41.87
N VAL A 600 -9.08 11.22 40.82
CA VAL A 600 -8.63 12.12 39.75
C VAL A 600 -8.99 11.51 38.41
N SER A 601 -9.47 12.35 37.48
CA SER A 601 -9.70 11.92 36.10
C SER A 601 -8.38 11.58 35.40
N THR A 602 -8.32 10.44 34.72
CA THR A 602 -7.13 9.98 34.00
C THR A 602 -6.72 10.94 32.89
N LYS A 603 -7.65 11.71 32.32
CA LYS A 603 -7.35 12.74 31.31
C LYS A 603 -6.54 13.91 31.86
N HIS A 604 -6.60 14.15 33.18
CA HIS A 604 -5.92 15.26 33.82
C HIS A 604 -4.58 14.91 34.47
N LEU A 605 -4.20 13.62 34.59
CA LEU A 605 -2.93 13.27 35.26
C LEU A 605 -1.72 13.83 34.52
N LEU A 606 -1.70 13.80 33.18
CA LEU A 606 -0.62 14.41 32.39
C LEU A 606 -0.53 15.92 32.66
N SER A 607 -1.67 16.62 32.72
CA SER A 607 -1.71 18.05 33.05
C SER A 607 -1.18 18.31 34.47
N ILE A 608 -1.51 17.46 35.45
CA ILE A 608 -0.99 17.56 36.82
C ILE A 608 0.54 17.37 36.84
N VAL A 609 1.06 16.36 36.13
CA VAL A 609 2.50 16.11 36.00
C VAL A 609 3.22 17.31 35.40
N LEU A 610 2.70 17.85 34.29
CA LEU A 610 3.26 19.02 33.61
C LEU A 610 3.18 20.29 34.47
N MET A 611 2.06 20.53 35.17
CA MET A 611 1.92 21.65 36.10
C MET A 611 2.96 21.58 37.22
N LYS A 612 3.26 20.38 37.70
CA LYS A 612 4.27 20.15 38.73
C LYS A 612 5.69 20.34 38.20
N LEU A 613 5.98 19.87 36.98
CA LEU A 613 7.30 19.95 36.34
C LEU A 613 7.65 21.39 35.94
N LEU A 614 6.68 22.13 35.40
CA LEU A 614 6.84 23.52 34.96
C LEU A 614 6.64 24.54 36.10
N HIS A 615 6.24 24.09 37.30
CA HIS A 615 5.85 24.94 38.42
C HIS A 615 4.81 26.03 38.06
N ALA A 616 4.01 25.80 37.02
CA ALA A 616 3.05 26.75 36.48
C ALA A 616 1.67 26.12 36.31
N ARG A 617 0.62 26.85 36.71
CA ARG A 617 -0.76 26.42 36.54
C ARG A 617 -1.30 26.92 35.20
N PHE A 618 -1.23 26.05 34.19
CA PHE A 618 -1.79 26.34 32.86
C PHE A 618 -3.15 25.67 32.62
N ALA A 619 -3.62 24.80 33.53
CA ALA A 619 -4.92 24.11 33.42
C ALA A 619 -5.68 24.10 34.76
N ASN A 620 -7.01 24.14 34.68
CA ASN A 620 -7.89 23.97 35.84
C ASN A 620 -8.24 22.49 35.98
N VAL A 621 -7.61 21.82 36.94
CA VAL A 621 -7.83 20.40 37.22
C VAL A 621 -8.52 20.25 38.57
N TYR A 622 -9.52 19.38 38.63
CA TYR A 622 -10.28 19.08 39.84
C TYR A 622 -10.04 17.64 40.31
N ALA A 623 -10.00 17.45 41.62
CA ALA A 623 -9.86 16.16 42.29
C ALA A 623 -10.89 16.03 43.41
N TYR A 624 -11.44 14.83 43.63
CA TYR A 624 -12.39 14.58 44.71
C TYR A 624 -11.68 13.86 45.85
N GLU A 625 -11.95 14.24 47.10
CA GLU A 625 -11.40 13.53 48.25
C GLU A 625 -12.14 12.20 48.46
N VAL A 626 -11.37 11.14 48.73
CA VAL A 626 -11.87 9.79 49.03
C VAL A 626 -11.68 9.53 50.51
N ASP A 627 -12.77 9.24 51.22
CA ASP A 627 -12.76 8.85 52.62
C ASP A 627 -13.24 7.40 52.76
N GLY A 628 -12.30 6.49 52.99
CA GLY A 628 -12.55 5.04 52.98
C GLY A 628 -13.05 4.56 51.62
N ASN A 629 -14.33 4.19 51.56
CA ASN A 629 -15.00 3.79 50.32
C ASN A 629 -15.93 4.89 49.77
N SER A 630 -16.03 6.06 50.39
CA SER A 630 -16.95 7.14 49.96
C SER A 630 -16.20 8.25 49.22
N VAL A 631 -16.82 8.81 48.19
CA VAL A 631 -16.32 9.98 47.45
C VAL A 631 -17.03 11.22 47.97
N LYS A 632 -16.30 12.28 48.31
CA LYS A 632 -16.92 13.56 48.66
C LYS A 632 -17.54 14.21 47.42
N GLU A 633 -18.72 14.81 47.58
CA GLU A 633 -19.43 15.52 46.50
C GLU A 633 -18.71 16.81 46.05
N THR A 634 -17.86 17.38 46.91
CA THR A 634 -17.15 18.63 46.61
C THR A 634 -15.81 18.38 45.92
N ALA A 635 -15.67 18.93 44.71
CA ALA A 635 -14.44 18.89 43.94
C ALA A 635 -13.44 19.93 44.46
N ARG A 636 -12.19 19.53 44.67
CA ARG A 636 -11.08 20.41 45.05
C ARG A 636 -10.21 20.74 43.85
N LEU A 637 -9.85 22.00 43.72
CA LEU A 637 -8.94 22.48 42.68
C LEU A 637 -7.49 22.05 42.97
N VAL A 638 -6.83 21.48 41.98
CA VAL A 638 -5.45 20.97 42.08
C VAL A 638 -4.47 22.11 41.79
N HIS A 639 -3.53 22.32 42.71
CA HIS A 639 -2.40 23.23 42.59
C HIS A 639 -1.10 22.45 42.36
N THR A 640 -0.03 23.16 41.97
CA THR A 640 1.31 22.59 41.71
C THR A 640 1.88 21.82 42.92
N ASN A 641 1.46 22.20 44.13
CA ASN A 641 1.91 21.61 45.40
C ASN A 641 0.91 20.59 45.99
N THR A 642 -0.21 20.31 45.33
CA THR A 642 -1.27 19.44 45.89
C THR A 642 -0.86 17.97 45.98
N PHE A 643 -0.06 17.47 45.03
CA PHE A 643 0.41 16.08 45.00
C PHE A 643 1.94 16.03 45.11
N LEU A 644 2.48 15.11 45.91
CA LEU A 644 3.92 14.76 45.89
C LEU A 644 4.24 13.88 44.67
N TRP A 645 5.51 13.84 44.25
CA TRP A 645 5.93 12.93 43.17
C TRP A 645 5.66 11.45 43.53
N SER A 646 5.82 11.10 44.81
CA SER A 646 5.48 9.78 45.36
C SER A 646 3.98 9.47 45.30
N ASP A 647 3.11 10.48 45.35
CA ASP A 647 1.65 10.30 45.27
C ASP A 647 1.25 9.90 43.84
N LEU A 648 1.83 10.55 42.83
CA LEU A 648 1.54 10.28 41.41
C LEU A 648 2.01 8.89 40.96
N TRP A 649 2.98 8.29 41.66
CA TRP A 649 3.39 6.90 41.44
C TRP A 649 2.44 5.87 42.05
N ARG A 650 1.61 6.28 43.01
CA ARG A 650 0.68 5.42 43.77
C ARG A 650 -0.74 5.53 43.21
N LEU A 651 -0.92 5.13 41.95
CA LEU A 651 -2.24 5.04 41.32
C LEU A 651 -2.92 3.72 41.70
N ASN A 652 -4.17 3.77 42.14
CA ASN A 652 -4.95 2.60 42.53
C ASN A 652 -6.42 2.77 42.12
N VAL A 653 -7.20 1.70 42.18
CA VAL A 653 -8.65 1.75 41.94
C VAL A 653 -9.37 0.82 42.91
N THR A 654 -10.22 1.33 43.79
CA THR A 654 -10.95 0.52 44.80
C THR A 654 -12.44 0.55 44.55
N VAL A 655 -13.17 -0.32 45.27
CA VAL A 655 -14.63 -0.26 45.29
C VAL A 655 -15.03 1.06 45.94
N LEU A 656 -15.89 1.83 45.28
CA LEU A 656 -16.41 3.09 45.80
C LEU A 656 -17.93 2.99 45.97
N LEU A 657 -18.41 3.49 47.11
CA LEU A 657 -19.81 3.63 47.50
C LEU A 657 -20.42 4.79 46.73
#